data_AF-A0A7X3YQ39-F1
#
_entry.id   AF-A0A7X3YQ39-F1
#
_cell.length_a   1.000
_cell.length_b   1.000
_cell.length_c   1.000
_cell.angle_alpha   90.00
_cell.angle_beta   90.00
_cell.angle_gamma   90.00
#
_symmetry.space_group_name_H-M   'P 1'
#
loop_
_entity.id
_entity.type
_entity.pdbx_description
1 polymer ?
#
loop_
_entity_poly.entity_id
_entity_poly.type
_entity_poly.pdbx_seq_one_letter_code
_entity_poly.pdbx_strand_id
1 'polypeptide(L)'
;MIHIHYLDGCSPTPLAHYLKALGILRLVAEQADPEARGWWNGDRFCLATTLGAKEIESFFLHDYQPTPLVSPWNKGAGFFNKKDPGLSPVQESKGDRFAAFRSGISASRKQLNEISRADQKVRDIKKKAKMPEMSAAERNRIKNSEDYKSQLREAEKEFKQLKSRLIADLQLRWRGQHREWMDAAMVLGDDGGPKFPALLGTGGNDGRFDFTNNFMKRLGEVFDLNSDEGKPQPAALAWVRGILWNIPVPGNISGQPVGQYLPGMAGGANNANGPDADSLVNPLDFIIMLEGTIAFRSSASRRFESLESSRAATPFVVNACGAAYPSASTDDEGARGEQWMPLWSQPSTYKELRRLLAEGRAQISSKAVREPLDLARAVKRLGVARGIKSFQRYGYIERNGQSNLAVPLGRFNVADQTSEHMACIDDLDLWLRHLRREARDKNAPARLRQVEKSLVDALFTVTAEHSQDPDCWQGVLSQLAEIEAIMRQGTGHEAQPVPPLRPEWVAASNDGSPEFRLALAFALQGGGRGKSGIPVDPIRRHWLPLDQKQRRFATSGNGLDMQPEVVMHGRRGLDDTIALVQRRLVEASQHGGRHLPLDAARQASASIADLTALLTGGVDLDRTLALARVLMALDHRAWAAWSKKYTMEQPHDSEWPDDPWLAIRLCTLPWPLRVKSGFELDIGADPVLVRRLATGDATTAFVIASRRLRAAGVRCTIRSGAAPPETARLWAAALAFPITKTTAKRFLSHLDPSKE
;
A
#
# COMPACT_ATOMS: atom_id res chain seq x y z
N MET A 1 -33.52 -30.27 3.33
CA MET A 1 -33.62 -29.03 4.13
C MET A 1 -32.23 -28.42 4.13
N ILE A 2 -32.08 -27.09 4.04
CA ILE A 2 -30.77 -26.43 4.15
C ILE A 2 -30.67 -25.84 5.55
N HIS A 3 -29.59 -26.15 6.25
CA HIS A 3 -29.23 -25.60 7.55
C HIS A 3 -28.18 -24.52 7.38
N ILE A 4 -28.29 -23.43 8.14
CA ILE A 4 -27.28 -22.38 8.22
C ILE A 4 -26.60 -22.48 9.57
N HIS A 5 -25.29 -22.67 9.56
CA HIS A 5 -24.45 -22.81 10.74
C HIS A 5 -23.55 -21.60 10.92
N TYR A 6 -23.46 -21.14 12.16
CA TYR A 6 -22.59 -20.06 12.61
C TYR A 6 -21.34 -20.68 13.22
N LEU A 7 -20.23 -20.71 12.48
CA LEU A 7 -19.00 -21.36 12.93
C LEU A 7 -18.20 -20.40 13.83
N ASP A 8 -18.57 -20.32 15.11
CA ASP A 8 -17.92 -19.43 16.07
C ASP A 8 -16.43 -19.73 16.30
N GLY A 9 -15.97 -20.94 15.96
CA GLY A 9 -14.54 -21.27 15.97
C GLY A 9 -13.75 -20.65 14.80
N CYS A 10 -14.43 -20.03 13.83
CA CYS A 10 -13.86 -19.50 12.60
C CYS A 10 -14.00 -17.98 12.51
N SER A 11 -12.86 -17.29 12.66
CA SER A 11 -12.73 -15.84 12.54
C SER A 11 -11.70 -15.43 11.47
N PRO A 12 -11.74 -14.19 10.95
CA PRO A 12 -10.71 -13.69 10.03
C PRO A 12 -9.31 -13.65 10.64
N THR A 13 -9.20 -13.51 11.96
CA THR A 13 -7.95 -13.40 12.73
C THR A 13 -7.99 -14.32 13.95
N PRO A 14 -6.94 -15.11 14.22
CA PRO A 14 -5.66 -15.25 13.49
C PRO A 14 -5.79 -16.01 12.15
N LEU A 15 -4.72 -16.00 11.34
CA LEU A 15 -4.72 -16.57 9.99
C LEU A 15 -5.15 -18.04 9.95
N ALA A 16 -4.78 -18.84 10.97
CA ALA A 16 -5.22 -20.23 11.05
C ALA A 16 -6.75 -20.38 11.08
N HIS A 17 -7.48 -19.48 11.73
CA HIS A 17 -8.95 -19.56 11.81
C HIS A 17 -9.60 -19.27 10.46
N TYR A 18 -9.06 -18.31 9.71
CA TYR A 18 -9.50 -18.03 8.34
C TYR A 18 -9.28 -19.24 7.43
N LEU A 19 -8.08 -19.82 7.47
CA LEU A 19 -7.74 -21.01 6.68
C LEU A 19 -8.58 -22.22 7.09
N LYS A 20 -8.82 -22.40 8.39
CA LYS A 20 -9.71 -23.45 8.92
C LYS A 20 -11.13 -23.32 8.38
N ALA A 21 -11.67 -22.11 8.30
CA ALA A 21 -12.98 -21.86 7.71
C ALA A 21 -13.04 -22.35 6.25
N LEU A 22 -11.99 -22.05 5.46
CA LEU A 22 -11.89 -22.54 4.09
C LEU A 22 -11.73 -24.07 4.02
N GLY A 23 -10.98 -24.65 4.95
CA GLY A 23 -10.83 -26.10 5.10
C GLY A 23 -12.16 -26.78 5.35
N ILE A 24 -12.97 -26.25 6.28
CA ILE A 24 -14.32 -26.77 6.57
C ILE A 24 -15.21 -26.70 5.34
N LEU A 25 -15.31 -25.53 4.69
CA LEU A 25 -16.11 -25.37 3.47
C LEU A 25 -15.68 -26.36 2.39
N ARG A 26 -14.37 -26.47 2.15
CA ARG A 26 -13.81 -27.40 1.15
C ARG A 26 -14.17 -28.84 1.46
N LEU A 27 -13.89 -29.31 2.68
CA LEU A 27 -14.05 -30.71 3.05
C LEU A 27 -15.51 -31.12 3.01
N VAL A 28 -16.41 -30.29 3.54
CA VAL A 28 -17.86 -30.54 3.43
C VAL A 28 -18.28 -30.54 1.97
N ALA A 29 -17.84 -29.58 1.16
CA ALA A 29 -18.20 -29.51 -0.26
C ALA A 29 -17.69 -30.70 -1.09
N GLU A 30 -16.47 -31.19 -0.81
CA GLU A 30 -15.85 -32.27 -1.58
C GLU A 30 -16.31 -33.66 -1.13
N GLN A 31 -16.67 -33.84 0.15
CA GLN A 31 -16.84 -35.18 0.74
C GLN A 31 -18.26 -35.46 1.27
N ALA A 32 -19.13 -34.45 1.43
CA ALA A 32 -20.46 -34.66 2.01
C ALA A 32 -21.59 -33.94 1.26
N ASP A 33 -21.43 -32.66 0.93
CA ASP A 33 -22.47 -31.83 0.32
C ASP A 33 -21.89 -30.87 -0.75
N PRO A 34 -21.89 -31.27 -2.04
CA PRO A 34 -21.36 -30.46 -3.14
C PRO A 34 -21.97 -29.06 -3.29
N GLU A 35 -23.17 -28.84 -2.74
CA GLU A 35 -23.88 -27.56 -2.80
C GLU A 35 -23.65 -26.69 -1.55
N ALA A 36 -22.75 -27.11 -0.65
CA ALA A 36 -22.39 -26.34 0.53
C ALA A 36 -21.83 -24.96 0.16
N ARG A 37 -22.30 -23.92 0.87
CA ARG A 37 -21.93 -22.52 0.64
C ARG A 37 -21.34 -21.91 1.90
N GLY A 38 -20.28 -21.13 1.74
CA GLY A 38 -19.66 -20.37 2.83
C GLY A 38 -19.61 -18.88 2.55
N TRP A 39 -19.66 -18.06 3.60
CA TRP A 39 -19.47 -16.61 3.54
C TRP A 39 -19.12 -16.03 4.91
N TRP A 40 -18.66 -14.78 4.91
CA TRP A 40 -18.37 -14.02 6.12
C TRP A 40 -19.55 -13.12 6.49
N ASN A 41 -19.94 -13.14 7.76
CA ASN A 41 -20.85 -12.18 8.36
C ASN A 41 -20.11 -11.49 9.52
N GLY A 42 -19.55 -10.30 9.25
CA GLY A 42 -18.60 -9.66 10.16
C GLY A 42 -17.37 -10.54 10.37
N ASP A 43 -17.04 -10.83 11.63
CA ASP A 43 -15.89 -11.65 12.01
C ASP A 43 -16.22 -13.13 12.23
N ARG A 44 -17.37 -13.59 11.70
CA ARG A 44 -17.86 -14.97 11.83
C ARG A 44 -18.05 -15.62 10.46
N PHE A 45 -17.58 -16.85 10.31
CA PHE A 45 -17.85 -17.65 9.11
C PHE A 45 -19.20 -18.38 9.20
N CYS A 46 -19.99 -18.31 8.14
CA CYS A 46 -21.27 -19.01 8.02
C CYS A 46 -21.14 -20.14 7.00
N LEU A 47 -21.77 -21.29 7.29
CA LEU A 47 -21.83 -22.45 6.41
C LEU A 47 -23.30 -22.84 6.19
N ALA A 48 -23.75 -22.84 4.93
CA ALA A 48 -25.03 -23.41 4.54
C ALA A 48 -24.81 -24.80 3.92
N THR A 49 -25.48 -25.82 4.43
CA THR A 49 -25.37 -27.21 3.97
C THR A 49 -26.64 -28.00 4.32
N THR A 50 -26.82 -29.16 3.68
CA THR A 50 -27.85 -30.14 4.00
C THR A 50 -27.63 -30.86 5.33
N LEU A 51 -26.41 -30.83 5.89
CA LEU A 51 -26.07 -31.44 7.17
C LEU A 51 -26.55 -30.59 8.35
N GLY A 52 -27.18 -31.20 9.34
CA GLY A 52 -27.42 -30.63 10.66
C GLY A 52 -26.16 -30.57 11.53
N ALA A 53 -26.20 -29.86 12.66
CA ALA A 53 -25.01 -29.61 13.49
C ALA A 53 -24.34 -30.90 14.00
N LYS A 54 -25.13 -31.89 14.44
CA LYS A 54 -24.61 -33.20 14.87
C LYS A 54 -24.04 -34.02 13.70
N GLU A 55 -24.60 -33.86 12.51
CA GLU A 55 -24.12 -34.55 11.31
C GLU A 55 -22.78 -33.97 10.84
N ILE A 56 -22.57 -32.66 10.98
CA ILE A 56 -21.25 -32.04 10.75
C ILE A 56 -20.22 -32.54 11.77
N GLU A 57 -20.58 -32.63 13.06
CA GLU A 57 -19.70 -33.22 14.08
C GLU A 57 -19.35 -34.67 13.72
N SER A 58 -20.35 -35.47 13.32
CA SER A 58 -20.17 -36.86 12.90
C SER A 58 -19.28 -36.98 11.68
N PHE A 59 -19.46 -36.10 10.68
CA PHE A 59 -18.66 -36.08 9.46
C PHE A 59 -17.15 -35.95 9.79
N PHE A 60 -16.77 -34.97 10.62
CA PHE A 60 -15.35 -34.77 10.97
C PHE A 60 -14.76 -35.91 11.82
N LEU A 61 -15.59 -36.66 12.55
CA LEU A 61 -15.15 -37.79 13.36
C LEU A 61 -15.03 -39.09 12.54
N HIS A 62 -16.01 -39.36 11.69
CA HIS A 62 -16.24 -40.68 11.12
C HIS A 62 -16.01 -40.75 9.60
N ASP A 63 -16.29 -39.68 8.87
CA ASP A 63 -16.33 -39.72 7.41
C ASP A 63 -15.17 -38.95 6.75
N TYR A 64 -14.61 -37.96 7.46
CA TYR A 64 -13.52 -37.12 6.97
C TYR A 64 -12.31 -37.95 6.53
N GLN A 65 -11.92 -37.77 5.27
CA GLN A 65 -10.72 -38.35 4.67
C GLN A 65 -9.66 -37.25 4.47
N PRO A 66 -8.50 -37.34 5.15
CA PRO A 66 -7.46 -36.32 5.02
C PRO A 66 -6.83 -36.29 3.64
N THR A 67 -6.58 -35.08 3.14
CA THR A 67 -5.86 -34.88 1.89
C THR A 67 -4.41 -35.35 2.05
N PRO A 68 -3.84 -36.06 1.06
CA PRO A 68 -2.49 -36.61 1.14
C PRO A 68 -1.40 -35.54 0.94
N LEU A 69 -1.23 -34.67 1.94
CA LEU A 69 -0.22 -33.63 1.98
C LEU A 69 1.16 -34.24 2.23
N VAL A 70 1.96 -34.35 1.17
CA VAL A 70 3.32 -34.93 1.23
C VAL A 70 4.32 -34.02 0.52
N SER A 71 5.48 -33.81 1.14
CA SER A 71 6.55 -32.95 0.61
C SER A 71 7.88 -33.70 0.49
N PRO A 72 8.04 -34.68 -0.42
CA PRO A 72 9.27 -35.46 -0.57
C PRO A 72 10.52 -34.65 -0.95
N TRP A 73 10.34 -33.40 -1.39
CA TRP A 73 11.44 -32.45 -1.62
C TRP A 73 12.01 -31.86 -0.32
N ASN A 74 11.31 -31.99 0.81
CA ASN A 74 11.73 -31.50 2.11
C ASN A 74 12.49 -32.56 2.90
N LYS A 75 13.63 -32.16 3.48
CA LYS A 75 14.40 -33.05 4.37
C LYS A 75 13.61 -33.43 5.64
N GLY A 76 12.77 -32.52 6.15
CA GLY A 76 11.96 -32.69 7.35
C GLY A 76 10.67 -33.50 7.18
N ALA A 77 10.25 -33.82 5.94
CA ALA A 77 8.99 -34.51 5.66
C ALA A 77 8.97 -36.00 6.08
N GLY A 78 10.07 -36.52 6.65
CA GLY A 78 10.15 -37.88 7.18
C GLY A 78 10.60 -38.95 6.19
N PHE A 79 10.64 -38.67 4.88
CA PHE A 79 11.03 -39.66 3.86
C PHE A 79 12.47 -40.18 3.99
N PHE A 80 13.37 -39.40 4.60
CA PHE A 80 14.80 -39.70 4.71
C PHE A 80 15.21 -40.30 6.06
N ASN A 81 14.26 -40.48 6.99
CA ASN A 81 14.49 -41.08 8.30
C ASN A 81 13.89 -42.49 8.33
N LYS A 82 14.60 -43.44 8.95
CA LYS A 82 14.01 -44.76 9.24
C LYS A 82 13.03 -44.60 10.40
N LYS A 83 11.79 -45.11 10.24
CA LYS A 83 10.73 -45.05 11.26
C LYS A 83 10.44 -43.62 11.74
N ASP A 84 10.18 -42.71 10.80
CA ASP A 84 9.84 -41.33 11.14
C ASP A 84 8.50 -41.28 11.91
N PRO A 85 8.43 -40.58 13.06
CA PRO A 85 7.27 -40.61 13.93
C PRO A 85 6.01 -39.97 13.33
N GLY A 86 6.14 -39.13 12.29
CA GLY A 86 4.98 -38.62 11.56
C GLY A 86 4.60 -39.53 10.40
N LEU A 87 5.56 -39.80 9.51
CA LEU A 87 5.28 -40.48 8.25
C LEU A 87 5.01 -41.98 8.40
N SER A 88 5.77 -42.70 9.22
CA SER A 88 5.68 -44.17 9.31
C SER A 88 4.32 -44.66 9.83
N PRO A 89 3.75 -44.10 10.91
CA PRO A 89 2.43 -44.51 11.39
C PRO A 89 1.31 -44.35 10.35
N VAL A 90 1.32 -43.25 9.59
CA VAL A 90 0.32 -43.01 8.54
C VAL A 90 0.52 -43.96 7.36
N GLN A 91 1.78 -44.27 7.01
CA GLN A 91 2.10 -45.24 5.96
C GLN A 91 1.60 -46.66 6.30
N GLU A 92 1.67 -47.04 7.57
CA GLU A 92 1.28 -48.35 8.10
C GLU A 92 -0.19 -48.40 8.56
N SER A 93 -0.91 -47.29 8.43
CA SER A 93 -2.31 -47.18 8.83
C SER A 93 -3.21 -48.18 8.11
N LYS A 94 -4.28 -48.62 8.77
CA LYS A 94 -5.21 -49.61 8.22
C LYS A 94 -6.50 -49.00 7.70
N GLY A 95 -7.07 -48.04 8.42
CA GLY A 95 -8.31 -47.36 8.07
C GLY A 95 -8.39 -46.88 6.63
N ASP A 96 -9.57 -47.05 6.02
CA ASP A 96 -9.86 -46.65 4.64
C ASP A 96 -9.71 -45.14 4.41
N ARG A 97 -10.04 -44.32 5.42
CA ARG A 97 -9.84 -42.86 5.38
C ARG A 97 -8.41 -42.43 5.04
N PHE A 98 -7.41 -43.26 5.35
CA PHE A 98 -6.00 -42.96 5.09
C PHE A 98 -5.48 -43.57 3.78
N ALA A 99 -6.32 -44.25 2.99
CA ALA A 99 -5.90 -44.93 1.76
C ALA A 99 -5.27 -43.97 0.74
N ALA A 100 -5.85 -42.78 0.54
CA ALA A 100 -5.28 -41.73 -0.31
C ALA A 100 -3.89 -41.28 0.18
N PHE A 101 -3.71 -41.20 1.51
CA PHE A 101 -2.44 -40.86 2.14
C PHE A 101 -1.37 -41.92 1.90
N ARG A 102 -1.71 -43.21 2.09
CA ARG A 102 -0.81 -44.33 1.78
C ARG A 102 -0.41 -44.34 0.30
N SER A 103 -1.34 -44.06 -0.59
CA SER A 103 -1.08 -43.92 -2.03
C SER A 103 -0.09 -42.79 -2.32
N GLY A 104 -0.26 -41.62 -1.68
CA GLY A 104 0.65 -40.48 -1.81
C GLY A 104 2.06 -40.72 -1.31
N ILE A 105 2.19 -41.38 -0.17
CA ILE A 105 3.49 -41.77 0.38
C ILE A 105 4.18 -42.77 -0.57
N SER A 106 3.44 -43.77 -1.07
CA SER A 106 3.95 -44.75 -2.03
C SER A 106 4.41 -44.09 -3.34
N ALA A 107 3.58 -43.20 -3.90
CA ALA A 107 3.91 -42.42 -5.09
C ALA A 107 5.17 -41.57 -4.88
N SER A 108 5.31 -40.93 -3.72
CA SER A 108 6.50 -40.14 -3.35
C SER A 108 7.76 -41.01 -3.24
N ARG A 109 7.67 -42.16 -2.56
CA ARG A 109 8.81 -43.10 -2.43
C ARG A 109 9.31 -43.61 -3.77
N LYS A 110 8.40 -43.92 -4.72
CA LYS A 110 8.78 -44.35 -6.08
C LYS A 110 9.68 -43.32 -6.77
N GLN A 111 9.44 -42.03 -6.58
CA GLN A 111 10.21 -40.94 -7.18
C GLN A 111 11.54 -40.70 -6.43
N LEU A 112 11.60 -41.00 -5.14
CA LEU A 112 12.82 -40.87 -4.34
C LEU A 112 13.79 -42.05 -4.46
N ASN A 113 13.39 -43.18 -5.07
CA ASN A 113 14.22 -44.39 -5.15
C ASN A 113 15.61 -44.13 -5.78
N GLU A 114 15.64 -43.46 -6.94
CA GLU A 114 16.89 -43.16 -7.65
C GLU A 114 17.76 -42.18 -6.86
N ILE A 115 17.15 -41.12 -6.34
CA ILE A 115 17.81 -40.11 -5.51
C ILE A 115 18.39 -40.75 -4.23
N SER A 116 17.63 -41.63 -3.58
CA SER A 116 18.06 -42.32 -2.36
C SER A 116 19.21 -43.27 -2.63
N ARG A 117 19.21 -43.98 -3.77
CA ARG A 117 20.33 -44.81 -4.20
C ARG A 117 21.57 -43.95 -4.46
N ALA A 118 21.43 -42.82 -5.15
CA ALA A 118 22.53 -41.89 -5.39
C ALA A 118 23.09 -41.28 -4.08
N ASP A 119 22.24 -40.88 -3.12
CA ASP A 119 22.68 -40.41 -1.80
C ASP A 119 23.40 -41.52 -1.03
N GLN A 120 22.91 -42.76 -1.09
CA GLN A 120 23.56 -43.89 -0.45
C GLN A 120 24.94 -44.17 -1.05
N LYS A 121 25.11 -44.12 -2.39
CA LYS A 121 26.44 -44.19 -3.03
C LYS A 121 27.40 -43.14 -2.48
N VAL A 122 26.95 -41.88 -2.36
CA VAL A 122 27.75 -40.77 -1.79
C VAL A 122 28.14 -41.08 -0.33
N ARG A 123 27.19 -41.57 0.47
CA ARG A 123 27.45 -41.94 1.88
C ARG A 123 28.43 -43.10 2.00
N ASP A 124 28.31 -44.13 1.17
CA ASP A 124 29.18 -45.30 1.18
C ASP A 124 30.62 -44.92 0.83
N ILE A 125 30.81 -44.04 -0.17
CA ILE A 125 32.13 -43.48 -0.50
C ILE A 125 32.67 -42.68 0.69
N LYS A 126 31.87 -41.77 1.27
CA LYS A 126 32.29 -40.99 2.46
C LYS A 126 32.60 -41.87 3.68
N LYS A 127 31.95 -43.03 3.81
CA LYS A 127 32.17 -43.99 4.89
C LYS A 127 33.54 -44.67 4.78
N LYS A 128 34.02 -44.96 3.56
CA LYS A 128 35.39 -45.49 3.32
C LYS A 128 36.47 -44.59 3.94
N ALA A 129 36.26 -43.27 3.96
CA ALA A 129 37.18 -42.30 4.55
C ALA A 129 36.93 -42.01 6.05
N LYS A 130 35.98 -42.71 6.69
CA LYS A 130 35.55 -42.52 8.09
C LYS A 130 35.50 -43.83 8.88
N MET A 131 36.17 -44.88 8.43
CA MET A 131 36.18 -46.15 9.16
C MET A 131 36.87 -45.97 10.53
N PRO A 132 36.26 -46.49 11.62
CA PRO A 132 36.73 -46.24 12.99
C PRO A 132 38.16 -46.75 13.24
N GLU A 133 38.55 -47.83 12.57
CA GLU A 133 39.84 -48.51 12.72
C GLU A 133 41.02 -47.83 12.00
N MET A 134 40.77 -46.78 11.20
CA MET A 134 41.81 -46.09 10.44
C MET A 134 42.53 -44.99 11.23
N SER A 135 43.86 -44.93 11.08
CA SER A 135 44.68 -43.81 11.57
C SER A 135 44.39 -42.49 10.85
N ALA A 136 44.71 -41.35 11.48
CA ALA A 136 44.51 -40.04 10.88
C ALA A 136 45.30 -39.83 9.57
N ALA A 137 46.51 -40.39 9.48
CA ALA A 137 47.35 -40.35 8.28
C ALA A 137 46.74 -41.13 7.12
N GLU A 138 46.12 -42.26 7.41
CA GLU A 138 45.48 -43.14 6.43
C GLU A 138 44.17 -42.53 5.91
N ARG A 139 43.39 -41.90 6.78
CA ARG A 139 42.20 -41.11 6.37
C ARG A 139 42.60 -39.98 5.41
N ASN A 140 43.71 -39.31 5.65
CA ASN A 140 44.22 -38.25 4.79
C ASN A 140 44.75 -38.79 3.46
N ARG A 141 45.44 -39.94 3.43
CA ARG A 141 45.84 -40.59 2.17
C ARG A 141 44.63 -40.95 1.29
N ILE A 142 43.58 -41.55 1.87
CA ILE A 142 42.37 -41.90 1.11
C ILE A 142 41.65 -40.65 0.59
N LYS A 143 41.47 -39.62 1.42
CA LYS A 143 40.82 -38.37 0.98
C LYS A 143 41.59 -37.64 -0.10
N ASN A 144 42.91 -37.78 -0.13
CA ASN A 144 43.79 -37.13 -1.10
C ASN A 144 44.02 -37.94 -2.37
N SER A 145 43.58 -39.21 -2.44
CA SER A 145 43.71 -40.01 -3.65
C SER A 145 42.80 -39.47 -4.76
N GLU A 146 43.32 -39.48 -5.99
CA GLU A 146 42.57 -38.97 -7.14
C GLU A 146 41.34 -39.86 -7.45
N ASP A 147 41.46 -41.16 -7.22
CA ASP A 147 40.37 -42.13 -7.36
C ASP A 147 39.19 -41.82 -6.41
N TYR A 148 39.47 -41.57 -5.13
CA TYR A 148 38.43 -41.19 -4.15
C TYR A 148 37.74 -39.88 -4.55
N LYS A 149 38.53 -38.86 -4.94
CA LYS A 149 37.99 -37.57 -5.37
C LYS A 149 37.19 -37.68 -6.66
N SER A 150 37.58 -38.54 -7.60
CA SER A 150 36.84 -38.78 -8.84
C SER A 150 35.50 -39.46 -8.56
N GLN A 151 35.51 -40.58 -7.83
CA GLN A 151 34.30 -41.32 -7.45
C GLN A 151 33.32 -40.45 -6.66
N LEU A 152 33.82 -39.65 -5.71
CA LEU A 152 32.98 -38.75 -4.94
C LEU A 152 32.37 -37.64 -5.81
N ARG A 153 33.15 -37.03 -6.70
CA ARG A 153 32.66 -36.00 -7.63
C ARG A 153 31.58 -36.54 -8.56
N GLU A 154 31.75 -37.74 -9.10
CA GLU A 154 30.77 -38.36 -9.99
C GLU A 154 29.47 -38.69 -9.26
N ALA A 155 29.56 -39.32 -8.08
CA ALA A 155 28.39 -39.62 -7.26
C ALA A 155 27.66 -38.36 -6.77
N GLU A 156 28.40 -37.30 -6.37
CA GLU A 156 27.80 -36.02 -5.97
C GLU A 156 27.17 -35.29 -7.17
N LYS A 157 27.74 -35.43 -8.38
CA LYS A 157 27.15 -34.90 -9.63
C LYS A 157 25.85 -35.61 -9.98
N GLU A 158 25.83 -36.95 -9.95
CA GLU A 158 24.62 -37.78 -10.17
C GLU A 158 23.52 -37.37 -9.17
N PHE A 159 23.84 -37.34 -7.87
CA PHE A 159 22.91 -36.92 -6.82
C PHE A 159 22.37 -35.51 -7.03
N LYS A 160 23.23 -34.54 -7.36
CA LYS A 160 22.83 -33.14 -7.58
C LYS A 160 21.90 -33.00 -8.78
N GLN A 161 22.16 -33.74 -9.87
CA GLN A 161 21.32 -33.74 -11.08
C GLN A 161 19.93 -34.35 -10.81
N LEU A 162 19.87 -35.48 -10.12
CA LEU A 162 18.59 -36.10 -9.76
C LEU A 162 17.80 -35.21 -8.80
N LYS A 163 18.46 -34.62 -7.80
CA LYS A 163 17.83 -33.71 -6.85
C LYS A 163 17.30 -32.44 -7.52
N SER A 164 18.01 -31.88 -8.51
CA SER A 164 17.54 -30.67 -9.20
C SER A 164 16.33 -30.92 -10.10
N ARG A 165 16.13 -32.16 -10.59
CA ARG A 165 15.00 -32.53 -11.44
C ARG A 165 13.78 -33.03 -10.67
N LEU A 166 13.95 -33.47 -9.42
CA LEU A 166 12.88 -34.03 -8.58
C LEU A 166 11.57 -33.23 -8.69
N ILE A 167 11.60 -31.93 -8.41
CA ILE A 167 10.39 -31.10 -8.40
C ILE A 167 9.73 -31.07 -9.79
N ALA A 168 10.51 -30.94 -10.87
CA ALA A 168 9.97 -30.98 -12.23
C ALA A 168 9.34 -32.34 -12.56
N ASP A 169 9.96 -33.43 -12.16
CA ASP A 169 9.44 -34.79 -12.38
C ASP A 169 8.15 -35.04 -11.60
N LEU A 170 8.08 -34.55 -10.34
CA LEU A 170 6.86 -34.60 -9.54
C LEU A 170 5.73 -33.80 -10.20
N GLN A 171 6.01 -32.58 -10.68
CA GLN A 171 5.01 -31.77 -11.39
C GLN A 171 4.46 -32.48 -12.64
N LEU A 172 5.32 -33.13 -13.41
CA LEU A 172 4.92 -33.85 -14.63
C LEU A 172 4.08 -35.09 -14.32
N ARG A 173 4.37 -35.81 -13.23
CA ARG A 173 3.77 -37.12 -12.92
C ARG A 173 2.58 -37.05 -11.97
N TRP A 174 2.59 -36.12 -11.01
CA TRP A 174 1.53 -36.03 -9.99
C TRP A 174 0.24 -35.47 -10.56
N ARG A 175 -0.88 -36.05 -10.12
CA ARG A 175 -2.26 -35.66 -10.47
C ARG A 175 -3.12 -35.69 -9.20
N GLY A 176 -4.33 -35.15 -9.29
CA GLY A 176 -5.28 -35.11 -8.17
C GLY A 176 -4.71 -34.37 -6.96
N GLN A 177 -5.14 -34.76 -5.76
CA GLN A 177 -4.84 -34.07 -4.50
C GLN A 177 -3.35 -33.80 -4.22
N HIS A 178 -2.44 -34.70 -4.59
CA HIS A 178 -0.99 -34.46 -4.42
C HIS A 178 -0.50 -33.28 -5.25
N ARG A 179 -1.04 -33.16 -6.48
CA ARG A 179 -0.71 -32.06 -7.37
C ARG A 179 -1.26 -30.75 -6.85
N GLU A 180 -2.45 -30.77 -6.26
CA GLU A 180 -3.09 -29.59 -5.69
C GLU A 180 -2.32 -29.04 -4.48
N TRP A 181 -1.81 -29.93 -3.61
CA TRP A 181 -0.89 -29.55 -2.53
C TRP A 181 0.40 -28.93 -3.09
N MET A 182 1.01 -29.58 -4.07
CA MET A 182 2.24 -29.08 -4.69
C MET A 182 2.05 -27.68 -5.30
N ASP A 183 0.92 -27.46 -5.99
CA ASP A 183 0.58 -26.16 -6.60
C ASP A 183 0.27 -25.08 -5.56
N ALA A 184 -0.21 -25.43 -4.38
CA ALA A 184 -0.30 -24.49 -3.26
C ALA A 184 1.09 -24.16 -2.68
N ALA A 185 1.95 -25.17 -2.50
CA ALA A 185 3.23 -25.04 -1.83
C ALA A 185 4.34 -24.41 -2.69
N MET A 186 4.28 -24.53 -4.03
CA MET A 186 5.29 -24.00 -4.93
C MET A 186 4.84 -23.87 -6.39
N VAL A 187 5.64 -23.15 -7.17
CA VAL A 187 5.53 -23.00 -8.64
C VAL A 187 6.91 -23.15 -9.25
N LEU A 188 7.03 -23.69 -10.46
CA LEU A 188 8.29 -23.63 -11.22
C LEU A 188 8.37 -22.35 -12.05
N GLY A 189 9.49 -21.64 -11.92
CA GLY A 189 9.83 -20.50 -12.78
C GLY A 189 10.30 -20.94 -14.17
N ASP A 190 10.51 -19.96 -15.06
CA ASP A 190 10.99 -20.21 -16.44
C ASP A 190 12.40 -20.81 -16.48
N ASP A 191 13.21 -20.59 -15.42
CA ASP A 191 14.52 -21.21 -15.21
C ASP A 191 14.43 -22.66 -14.71
N GLY A 192 13.22 -23.20 -14.53
CA GLY A 192 12.97 -24.51 -13.93
C GLY A 192 13.17 -24.55 -12.41
N GLY A 193 13.50 -23.43 -11.79
CA GLY A 193 13.72 -23.32 -10.34
C GLY A 193 12.40 -23.19 -9.58
N PRO A 194 12.25 -23.82 -8.39
CA PRO A 194 11.06 -23.65 -7.57
C PRO A 194 10.99 -22.25 -6.95
N LYS A 195 9.80 -21.66 -6.99
CA LYS A 195 9.42 -20.43 -6.30
C LYS A 195 8.34 -20.78 -5.27
N PHE A 196 8.47 -20.25 -4.06
CA PHE A 196 7.62 -20.62 -2.94
C PHE A 196 6.74 -19.44 -2.50
N PRO A 197 5.40 -19.62 -2.48
CA PRO A 197 4.48 -18.65 -1.89
C PRO A 197 4.73 -18.47 -0.39
N ALA A 198 4.60 -17.23 0.09
CA ALA A 198 4.83 -16.89 1.49
C ALA A 198 3.95 -17.72 2.45
N LEU A 199 2.70 -17.98 2.05
CA LEU A 199 1.70 -18.71 2.83
C LEU A 199 2.21 -20.07 3.32
N LEU A 200 3.01 -20.79 2.52
CA LEU A 200 3.50 -22.13 2.86
C LEU A 200 5.03 -22.19 3.04
N GLY A 201 5.65 -21.03 3.29
CA GLY A 201 7.09 -20.91 3.55
C GLY A 201 7.93 -21.45 2.40
N THR A 202 8.91 -22.31 2.68
CA THR A 202 9.80 -22.89 1.65
C THR A 202 9.30 -24.26 1.21
N GLY A 203 8.18 -24.31 0.51
CA GLY A 203 7.61 -25.55 -0.04
C GLY A 203 6.99 -26.44 1.04
N GLY A 204 6.24 -25.86 1.97
CA GLY A 204 5.63 -26.58 3.09
C GLY A 204 6.51 -26.65 4.34
N ASN A 205 7.46 -25.71 4.48
CA ASN A 205 8.37 -25.63 5.62
C ASN A 205 8.45 -24.20 6.15
N ASP A 206 8.50 -24.07 7.48
CA ASP A 206 8.97 -22.85 8.14
C ASP A 206 10.18 -23.14 9.04
N GLY A 207 11.37 -22.69 8.63
CA GLY A 207 12.62 -23.04 9.29
C GLY A 207 12.82 -24.56 9.37
N ARG A 208 12.82 -25.12 10.59
CA ARG A 208 12.92 -26.57 10.85
C ARG A 208 11.56 -27.27 10.97
N PHE A 209 10.46 -26.51 10.94
CA PHE A 209 9.12 -27.03 11.13
C PHE A 209 8.49 -27.39 9.78
N ASP A 210 8.41 -28.70 9.48
CA ASP A 210 7.78 -29.22 8.26
C ASP A 210 6.28 -29.39 8.46
N PHE A 211 5.48 -28.72 7.64
CA PHE A 211 4.01 -28.72 7.77
C PHE A 211 3.42 -30.10 7.49
N THR A 212 3.93 -30.85 6.51
CA THR A 212 3.40 -32.16 6.15
C THR A 212 3.70 -33.22 7.21
N ASN A 213 4.90 -33.19 7.78
CA ASN A 213 5.25 -34.11 8.87
C ASN A 213 4.39 -33.84 10.12
N ASN A 214 4.24 -32.58 10.51
CA ASN A 214 3.40 -32.22 11.65
C ASN A 214 1.93 -32.55 11.38
N PHE A 215 1.42 -32.37 10.16
CA PHE A 215 0.07 -32.78 9.78
C PHE A 215 -0.15 -34.28 10.03
N MET A 216 0.79 -35.13 9.58
CA MET A 216 0.73 -36.58 9.81
C MET A 216 0.78 -36.95 11.30
N LYS A 217 1.59 -36.25 12.10
CA LYS A 217 1.62 -36.44 13.56
C LYS A 217 0.27 -36.10 14.19
N ARG A 218 -0.33 -34.96 13.83
CA ARG A 218 -1.66 -34.54 14.33
C ARG A 218 -2.74 -35.53 13.95
N LEU A 219 -2.68 -36.14 12.76
CA LEU A 219 -3.63 -37.20 12.39
C LEU A 219 -3.57 -38.38 13.37
N GLY A 220 -2.39 -38.80 13.82
CA GLY A 220 -2.23 -39.86 14.80
C GLY A 220 -2.66 -39.49 16.22
N GLU A 221 -2.77 -38.20 16.52
CA GLU A 221 -3.32 -37.69 17.79
C GLU A 221 -4.85 -37.67 17.76
N VAL A 222 -5.45 -37.44 16.60
CA VAL A 222 -6.91 -37.37 16.42
C VAL A 222 -7.54 -38.74 16.15
N PHE A 223 -6.84 -39.62 15.46
CA PHE A 223 -7.36 -40.91 15.01
C PHE A 223 -6.43 -42.06 15.42
N ASP A 224 -7.01 -43.21 15.75
CA ASP A 224 -6.26 -44.45 15.92
C ASP A 224 -5.87 -45.03 14.56
N LEU A 225 -4.60 -44.85 14.19
CA LEU A 225 -4.04 -45.30 12.91
C LEU A 225 -3.96 -46.83 12.80
N ASN A 226 -3.96 -47.56 13.92
CA ASN A 226 -3.85 -49.02 13.95
C ASN A 226 -5.21 -49.71 13.84
N SER A 227 -6.30 -48.98 14.05
CA SER A 227 -7.67 -49.46 13.90
C SER A 227 -8.00 -49.68 12.41
N ASP A 228 -8.67 -50.80 12.11
CA ASP A 228 -9.14 -51.12 10.75
C ASP A 228 -10.16 -50.10 10.23
N GLU A 229 -10.87 -49.40 11.12
CA GLU A 229 -11.84 -48.35 10.77
C GLU A 229 -11.23 -46.93 10.85
N GLY A 230 -10.05 -46.77 11.46
CA GLY A 230 -9.45 -45.45 11.74
C GLY A 230 -10.26 -44.62 12.74
N LYS A 231 -10.69 -45.24 13.85
CA LYS A 231 -11.61 -44.64 14.84
C LYS A 231 -11.07 -43.32 15.42
N PRO A 232 -11.95 -42.34 15.72
CA PRO A 232 -11.56 -41.14 16.45
C PRO A 232 -11.10 -41.49 17.86
N GLN A 233 -10.09 -40.77 18.35
CA GLN A 233 -9.65 -40.85 19.74
C GLN A 233 -10.71 -40.23 20.68
N PRO A 234 -10.76 -40.61 21.97
CA PRO A 234 -11.77 -40.10 22.91
C PRO A 234 -11.87 -38.57 23.00
N ALA A 235 -10.75 -37.85 22.85
CA ALA A 235 -10.71 -36.39 22.88
C ALA A 235 -11.18 -35.71 21.57
N ALA A 236 -11.31 -36.46 20.47
CA ALA A 236 -11.56 -35.90 19.15
C ALA A 236 -12.89 -35.13 19.06
N LEU A 237 -13.95 -35.59 19.73
CA LEU A 237 -15.24 -34.89 19.74
C LEU A 237 -15.11 -33.49 20.37
N ALA A 238 -14.33 -33.36 21.44
CA ALA A 238 -14.11 -32.07 22.09
C ALA A 238 -13.31 -31.14 21.16
N TRP A 239 -12.29 -31.65 20.47
CA TRP A 239 -11.53 -30.89 19.48
C TRP A 239 -12.39 -30.44 18.29
N VAL A 240 -13.29 -31.30 17.78
CA VAL A 240 -14.24 -30.97 16.70
C VAL A 240 -15.17 -29.83 17.14
N ARG A 241 -15.72 -29.92 18.35
CA ARG A 241 -16.58 -28.87 18.90
C ARG A 241 -15.85 -27.56 19.12
N GLY A 242 -14.58 -27.60 19.50
CA GLY A 242 -13.72 -26.42 19.59
C GLY A 242 -13.54 -25.73 18.24
N ILE A 243 -13.20 -26.48 17.19
CA ILE A 243 -12.94 -25.88 15.87
C ILE A 243 -14.20 -25.33 15.18
N LEU A 244 -15.37 -25.94 15.41
CA LEU A 244 -16.64 -25.53 14.78
C LEU A 244 -17.33 -24.43 15.58
N TRP A 245 -17.48 -24.64 16.89
CA TRP A 245 -18.43 -23.90 17.74
C TRP A 245 -17.74 -23.03 18.80
N ASN A 246 -16.41 -23.00 18.83
CA ASN A 246 -15.63 -22.30 19.86
C ASN A 246 -15.97 -22.77 21.30
N ILE A 247 -16.34 -24.04 21.45
CA ILE A 247 -16.57 -24.63 22.77
C ILE A 247 -15.20 -24.86 23.43
N PRO A 248 -14.99 -24.41 24.69
CA PRO A 248 -13.73 -24.63 25.40
C PRO A 248 -13.35 -26.11 25.42
N VAL A 249 -12.13 -26.41 24.95
CA VAL A 249 -11.69 -27.80 24.77
C VAL A 249 -10.79 -28.24 25.92
N PRO A 250 -11.19 -29.23 26.74
CA PRO A 250 -10.26 -29.91 27.62
C PRO A 250 -9.28 -30.76 26.79
N GLY A 251 -8.02 -30.84 27.21
CA GLY A 251 -7.03 -31.72 26.58
C GLY A 251 -6.38 -31.15 25.31
N ASN A 252 -6.19 -29.83 25.21
CA ASN A 252 -5.22 -29.28 24.26
C ASN A 252 -3.83 -29.83 24.54
N ILE A 253 -3.05 -30.05 23.48
CA ILE A 253 -1.73 -30.66 23.60
C ILE A 253 -0.72 -29.57 23.96
N SER A 254 -0.01 -29.78 25.08
CA SER A 254 1.01 -28.86 25.60
C SER A 254 2.36 -29.02 24.90
N GLY A 255 3.12 -27.93 24.77
CA GLY A 255 4.53 -27.94 24.35
C GLY A 255 4.76 -28.27 22.87
N GLN A 256 3.72 -28.15 22.07
CA GLN A 256 3.74 -28.47 20.64
C GLN A 256 3.95 -27.22 19.78
N PRO A 257 4.82 -27.23 18.76
CA PRO A 257 5.02 -26.04 17.95
C PRO A 257 3.76 -25.71 17.14
N VAL A 258 3.34 -24.44 17.21
CA VAL A 258 2.13 -23.92 16.54
C VAL A 258 2.33 -23.53 15.08
N GLY A 259 3.59 -23.46 14.62
CA GLY A 259 3.94 -22.92 13.32
C GLY A 259 3.64 -21.42 13.18
N GLN A 260 3.53 -20.94 11.95
CA GLN A 260 3.43 -19.51 11.67
C GLN A 260 2.03 -18.89 11.81
N TYR A 261 0.96 -19.69 11.96
CA TYR A 261 -0.42 -19.24 11.74
C TYR A 261 -1.22 -18.94 13.02
N LEU A 262 -0.72 -19.35 14.19
CA LEU A 262 -1.35 -19.18 15.50
C LEU A 262 -0.37 -18.52 16.49
N PRO A 263 0.09 -17.27 16.24
CA PRO A 263 1.09 -16.62 17.08
C PRO A 263 0.66 -16.50 18.56
N GLY A 264 -0.63 -16.30 18.83
CA GLY A 264 -1.16 -16.16 20.19
C GLY A 264 -1.15 -17.45 21.03
N MET A 265 -1.00 -18.62 20.40
CA MET A 265 -0.98 -19.92 21.10
C MET A 265 0.43 -20.51 21.21
N ALA A 266 1.46 -19.76 20.80
CA ALA A 266 2.84 -20.22 20.73
C ALA A 266 3.51 -20.45 22.11
N GLY A 267 2.84 -20.11 23.20
CA GLY A 267 3.43 -20.08 24.53
C GLY A 267 4.39 -18.89 24.69
N GLY A 268 5.08 -18.84 25.83
CA GLY A 268 6.00 -17.77 26.19
C GLY A 268 5.50 -16.91 27.34
N ALA A 269 6.25 -15.84 27.61
CA ALA A 269 6.02 -15.00 28.78
C ALA A 269 4.59 -14.44 28.88
N ASN A 270 4.00 -14.55 30.08
CA ASN A 270 2.65 -14.08 30.41
C ASN A 270 1.50 -14.72 29.62
N ASN A 271 1.68 -15.92 29.03
CA ASN A 271 0.59 -16.65 28.37
C ASN A 271 -0.26 -17.54 29.32
N ALA A 272 0.09 -17.60 30.60
CA ALA A 272 -0.73 -18.24 31.64
C ALA A 272 -0.61 -17.47 32.96
N ASN A 273 -1.21 -17.98 34.04
CA ASN A 273 -1.10 -17.40 35.39
C ASN A 273 0.33 -17.49 36.00
N GLY A 274 1.35 -17.83 35.20
CA GLY A 274 2.76 -17.89 35.57
C GLY A 274 3.64 -17.04 34.63
N PRO A 275 4.94 -16.89 34.94
CA PRO A 275 5.85 -16.05 34.16
C PRO A 275 6.12 -16.58 32.74
N ASP A 276 5.88 -17.87 32.50
CA ASP A 276 6.02 -18.54 31.21
C ASP A 276 4.93 -19.62 31.10
N ALA A 277 4.56 -19.98 29.86
CA ALA A 277 3.59 -21.02 29.60
C ALA A 277 3.94 -21.77 28.31
N ASP A 278 3.69 -23.08 28.32
CA ASP A 278 3.77 -23.90 27.12
C ASP A 278 2.71 -23.48 26.09
N SER A 279 2.99 -23.79 24.83
CA SER A 279 1.98 -23.70 23.77
C SER A 279 0.84 -24.69 24.00
N LEU A 280 -0.38 -24.30 23.68
CA LEU A 280 -1.57 -25.15 23.76
C LEU A 280 -2.19 -25.28 22.36
N VAL A 281 -2.22 -26.50 21.83
CA VAL A 281 -2.65 -26.74 20.45
C VAL A 281 -3.81 -27.73 20.41
N ASN A 282 -4.90 -27.33 19.75
CA ASN A 282 -5.89 -28.27 19.27
C ASN A 282 -5.37 -28.86 17.93
N PRO A 283 -5.12 -30.18 17.85
CA PRO A 283 -4.53 -30.80 16.66
C PRO A 283 -5.38 -30.60 15.40
N LEU A 284 -6.71 -30.51 15.54
CA LEU A 284 -7.61 -30.29 14.41
C LEU A 284 -7.52 -28.87 13.84
N ASP A 285 -7.16 -27.84 14.62
CA ASP A 285 -6.91 -26.50 14.06
C ASP A 285 -5.78 -26.56 13.02
N PHE A 286 -4.71 -27.29 13.31
CA PHE A 286 -3.57 -27.44 12.41
C PHE A 286 -3.91 -28.28 11.17
N ILE A 287 -4.66 -29.37 11.35
CA ILE A 287 -5.10 -30.24 10.23
C ILE A 287 -6.01 -29.43 9.30
N ILE A 288 -7.10 -28.88 9.82
CA ILE A 288 -8.14 -28.25 9.01
C ILE A 288 -7.66 -26.92 8.41
N MET A 289 -6.78 -26.16 9.09
CA MET A 289 -6.19 -24.98 8.46
C MET A 289 -5.33 -25.36 7.23
N LEU A 290 -4.53 -26.43 7.31
CA LEU A 290 -3.69 -26.87 6.18
C LEU A 290 -4.54 -27.37 5.02
N GLU A 291 -5.64 -28.05 5.30
CA GLU A 291 -6.66 -28.41 4.30
C GLU A 291 -7.21 -27.17 3.57
N GLY A 292 -7.36 -26.05 4.27
CA GLY A 292 -7.79 -24.77 3.70
C GLY A 292 -6.73 -24.07 2.85
N THR A 293 -5.44 -24.29 3.09
CA THR A 293 -4.36 -23.69 2.27
C THR A 293 -4.40 -24.12 0.81
N ILE A 294 -4.98 -25.29 0.52
CA ILE A 294 -5.11 -25.83 -0.85
C ILE A 294 -6.00 -24.94 -1.74
N ALA A 295 -6.86 -24.11 -1.13
CA ALA A 295 -7.62 -23.11 -1.88
C ALA A 295 -6.71 -22.06 -2.56
N PHE A 296 -5.53 -21.77 -2.00
CA PHE A 296 -4.57 -20.78 -2.49
C PHE A 296 -3.55 -21.39 -3.47
N ARG A 297 -4.05 -22.00 -4.56
CA ARG A 297 -3.18 -22.56 -5.59
C ARG A 297 -2.42 -21.48 -6.35
N SER A 298 -1.12 -21.66 -6.43
CA SER A 298 -0.22 -20.77 -7.16
C SER A 298 -0.04 -21.25 -8.60
N SER A 299 0.24 -20.33 -9.52
CA SER A 299 0.54 -20.65 -10.92
C SER A 299 1.71 -19.85 -11.43
N ALA A 300 2.42 -20.36 -12.44
CA ALA A 300 3.41 -19.57 -13.17
C ALA A 300 2.68 -18.56 -14.06
N SER A 301 2.99 -17.27 -13.94
CA SER A 301 2.50 -16.25 -14.87
C SER A 301 3.58 -15.89 -15.88
N ARG A 302 3.36 -16.16 -17.17
CA ARG A 302 4.25 -15.69 -18.25
C ARG A 302 4.00 -14.24 -18.60
N ARG A 303 5.07 -13.49 -18.92
CA ARG A 303 4.97 -12.28 -19.76
C ARG A 303 6.12 -12.17 -20.75
N PHE A 304 5.80 -11.67 -21.94
CA PHE A 304 6.67 -11.54 -23.12
C PHE A 304 7.44 -10.20 -23.19
N GLU A 305 7.35 -9.32 -22.19
CA GLU A 305 7.77 -7.91 -22.35
C GLU A 305 8.75 -7.35 -21.30
N SER A 306 9.28 -8.15 -20.37
CA SER A 306 10.36 -7.67 -19.49
C SER A 306 11.30 -8.79 -19.06
N LEU A 307 12.60 -8.55 -19.18
CA LEU A 307 13.74 -9.38 -18.72
C LEU A 307 13.79 -9.60 -17.18
N GLU A 308 12.72 -9.32 -16.43
CA GLU A 308 12.69 -9.51 -14.99
C GLU A 308 12.10 -10.87 -14.59
N SER A 309 12.72 -11.48 -13.57
CA SER A 309 12.48 -12.85 -13.11
C SER A 309 11.01 -13.23 -12.89
N SER A 310 10.65 -14.41 -13.39
CA SER A 310 9.38 -15.12 -13.18
C SER A 310 9.09 -15.31 -11.68
N ARG A 311 7.94 -14.80 -11.19
CA ARG A 311 7.47 -15.00 -9.80
C ARG A 311 6.31 -16.00 -9.75
N ALA A 312 6.13 -16.65 -8.59
CA ALA A 312 4.92 -17.43 -8.33
C ALA A 312 3.71 -16.49 -8.22
N ALA A 313 2.77 -16.57 -9.16
CA ALA A 313 1.52 -15.82 -9.08
C ALA A 313 0.59 -16.51 -8.07
N THR A 314 0.65 -16.04 -6.83
CA THR A 314 -0.19 -16.48 -5.71
C THR A 314 -1.36 -15.50 -5.57
N PRO A 315 -2.59 -15.97 -5.29
CA PRO A 315 -3.74 -15.06 -5.13
C PRO A 315 -3.49 -14.00 -4.04
N PHE A 316 -3.67 -12.73 -4.38
CA PHE A 316 -3.64 -11.61 -3.43
C PHE A 316 -2.34 -11.50 -2.57
N VAL A 317 -1.19 -11.81 -3.17
CA VAL A 317 0.13 -11.64 -2.53
C VAL A 317 0.88 -10.45 -3.14
N VAL A 318 1.53 -9.67 -2.27
CA VAL A 318 2.42 -8.56 -2.63
C VAL A 318 3.67 -8.58 -1.77
N ASN A 319 4.66 -7.74 -2.12
CA ASN A 319 5.80 -7.51 -1.25
C ASN A 319 5.33 -6.92 0.09
N ALA A 320 6.07 -7.20 1.15
CA ALA A 320 5.86 -6.53 2.42
C ALA A 320 6.21 -5.04 2.27
N CYS A 321 5.46 -4.19 2.95
CA CYS A 321 5.70 -2.75 3.00
C CYS A 321 5.74 -2.31 4.45
N GLY A 322 6.67 -1.43 4.81
CA GLY A 322 6.80 -0.87 6.16
C GLY A 322 5.80 0.26 6.44
N ALA A 323 4.65 0.26 5.75
CA ALA A 323 3.63 1.29 5.77
C ALA A 323 2.22 0.69 5.71
N ALA A 324 1.23 1.52 5.94
CA ALA A 324 -0.20 1.26 5.92
C ALA A 324 -0.70 0.33 7.03
N TYR A 325 -0.03 0.29 8.19
CA TYR A 325 -0.54 -0.32 9.43
C TYR A 325 0.16 0.23 10.69
N PRO A 326 -0.48 0.15 11.88
CA PRO A 326 -0.01 0.84 13.09
C PRO A 326 1.38 0.43 13.60
N SER A 327 1.75 -0.84 13.46
CA SER A 327 3.04 -1.37 13.96
C SER A 327 4.12 -1.44 12.88
N ALA A 328 3.95 -0.76 11.75
CA ALA A 328 4.82 -0.96 10.59
C ALA A 328 6.24 -0.45 10.81
N SER A 329 7.22 -1.31 10.56
CA SER A 329 8.65 -0.98 10.56
C SER A 329 9.26 -1.12 9.17
N THR A 330 10.32 -0.37 8.89
CA THR A 330 11.16 -0.60 7.70
C THR A 330 11.84 -1.97 7.74
N ASP A 331 12.04 -2.54 8.94
CA ASP A 331 12.61 -3.88 9.10
C ASP A 331 11.64 -4.98 8.63
N ASP A 332 10.34 -4.68 8.58
CA ASP A 332 9.32 -5.60 8.08
C ASP A 332 9.34 -5.73 6.55
N GLU A 333 10.05 -4.86 5.81
CA GLU A 333 10.15 -4.93 4.34
C GLU A 333 11.03 -6.09 3.85
N GLY A 334 11.85 -6.68 4.73
CA GLY A 334 12.61 -7.91 4.46
C GLY A 334 11.80 -9.21 4.63
N ALA A 335 10.56 -9.11 5.09
CA ALA A 335 9.64 -10.22 5.30
C ALA A 335 9.29 -10.99 4.01
N ARG A 336 8.77 -12.22 4.15
CA ARG A 336 8.38 -13.08 3.00
C ARG A 336 7.28 -12.49 2.10
N GLY A 337 6.71 -11.34 2.46
CA GLY A 337 5.65 -10.66 1.73
C GLY A 337 4.43 -10.37 2.60
N GLU A 338 3.38 -9.90 1.95
CA GLU A 338 2.07 -9.66 2.54
C GLU A 338 0.99 -10.45 1.79
N GLN A 339 0.11 -11.11 2.53
CA GLN A 339 -1.01 -11.90 2.03
C GLN A 339 -2.33 -11.25 2.43
N TRP A 340 -3.19 -10.98 1.45
CA TRP A 340 -4.52 -10.41 1.68
C TRP A 340 -5.57 -11.52 1.58
N MET A 341 -6.38 -11.66 2.62
CA MET A 341 -7.41 -12.70 2.73
C MET A 341 -8.80 -12.10 2.48
N PRO A 342 -9.49 -12.46 1.38
CA PRO A 342 -10.77 -11.84 1.03
C PRO A 342 -11.90 -12.23 1.99
N LEU A 343 -12.69 -11.25 2.39
CA LEU A 343 -13.90 -11.40 3.19
C LEU A 343 -15.11 -11.07 2.31
N TRP A 344 -15.73 -12.13 1.74
CA TRP A 344 -16.92 -12.01 0.91
C TRP A 344 -18.19 -12.23 1.74
N SER A 345 -19.24 -11.47 1.39
CA SER A 345 -20.50 -11.46 2.15
C SER A 345 -21.59 -12.37 1.55
N GLN A 346 -21.42 -12.79 0.30
CA GLN A 346 -22.43 -13.54 -0.44
C GLN A 346 -22.21 -15.06 -0.33
N PRO A 347 -23.24 -15.87 -0.03
CA PRO A 347 -23.10 -17.33 0.04
C PRO A 347 -22.52 -17.94 -1.24
N SER A 348 -21.29 -18.45 -1.15
CA SER A 348 -20.52 -18.95 -2.30
C SER A 348 -20.15 -20.42 -2.12
N THR A 349 -20.31 -21.21 -3.18
CA THR A 349 -19.83 -22.60 -3.20
C THR A 349 -18.30 -22.65 -3.20
N TYR A 350 -17.73 -23.79 -2.81
CA TYR A 350 -16.27 -23.97 -2.88
C TYR A 350 -15.72 -23.81 -4.32
N LYS A 351 -16.49 -24.21 -5.34
CA LYS A 351 -16.13 -24.05 -6.76
C LYS A 351 -16.04 -22.58 -7.18
N GLU A 352 -16.99 -21.75 -6.74
CA GLU A 352 -16.99 -20.31 -6.97
C GLU A 352 -15.83 -19.63 -6.24
N LEU A 353 -15.58 -20.00 -4.98
CA LEU A 353 -14.44 -19.50 -4.21
C LEU A 353 -13.11 -19.83 -4.90
N ARG A 354 -12.94 -21.06 -5.40
CA ARG A 354 -11.73 -21.45 -6.13
C ARG A 354 -11.52 -20.61 -7.39
N ARG A 355 -12.60 -20.25 -8.09
CA ARG A 355 -12.55 -19.35 -9.26
C ARG A 355 -12.18 -17.93 -8.83
N LEU A 356 -12.75 -17.43 -7.74
CA LEU A 356 -12.43 -16.10 -7.19
C LEU A 356 -10.95 -15.98 -6.80
N LEU A 357 -10.40 -16.95 -6.08
CA LEU A 357 -8.98 -16.98 -5.72
C LEU A 357 -8.09 -17.12 -6.97
N ALA A 358 -8.52 -17.93 -7.95
CA ALA A 358 -7.81 -18.06 -9.22
C ALA A 358 -7.77 -16.73 -10.01
N GLU A 359 -8.83 -15.92 -9.95
CA GLU A 359 -8.90 -14.58 -10.53
C GLU A 359 -8.10 -13.54 -9.71
N GLY A 360 -7.98 -13.72 -8.39
CA GLY A 360 -7.13 -12.89 -7.51
C GLY A 360 -5.62 -12.96 -7.82
N ARG A 361 -5.22 -13.81 -8.75
CA ARG A 361 -3.88 -13.85 -9.35
C ARG A 361 -3.71 -12.80 -10.46
N ALA A 362 -4.80 -12.16 -10.89
CA ALA A 362 -4.85 -11.28 -12.05
C ALA A 362 -4.17 -9.93 -11.80
N GLN A 363 -3.45 -9.52 -12.83
CA GLN A 363 -2.69 -8.28 -12.95
C GLN A 363 -3.63 -7.07 -13.00
N ILE A 364 -3.23 -5.95 -12.38
CA ILE A 364 -3.84 -4.66 -12.71
C ILE A 364 -3.23 -4.20 -14.03
N SER A 365 -4.03 -4.21 -15.10
CA SER A 365 -3.59 -3.66 -16.38
C SER A 365 -2.29 -4.35 -16.88
N SER A 366 -1.61 -3.78 -17.86
CA SER A 366 -0.37 -4.31 -18.43
C SER A 366 0.81 -4.39 -17.43
N LYS A 367 0.60 -4.34 -16.10
CA LYS A 367 1.63 -4.26 -15.05
C LYS A 367 1.39 -5.27 -13.91
N ALA A 368 2.46 -5.87 -13.40
CA ALA A 368 2.38 -6.75 -12.24
C ALA A 368 2.20 -5.93 -10.96
N VAL A 369 1.26 -6.34 -10.09
CA VAL A 369 1.04 -5.78 -8.76
C VAL A 369 2.24 -6.17 -7.89
N ARG A 370 2.98 -5.19 -7.35
CA ARG A 370 4.20 -5.46 -6.55
C ARG A 370 4.02 -5.07 -5.10
N GLU A 371 3.32 -3.96 -4.86
CA GLU A 371 3.22 -3.36 -3.55
C GLU A 371 1.76 -3.33 -3.06
N PRO A 372 1.54 -3.22 -1.74
CA PRO A 372 0.20 -3.15 -1.16
C PRO A 372 -0.70 -2.07 -1.77
N LEU A 373 -0.18 -0.88 -2.08
CA LEU A 373 -0.95 0.21 -2.71
C LEU A 373 -1.42 -0.17 -4.13
N ASP A 374 -0.59 -0.90 -4.88
CA ASP A 374 -1.01 -1.42 -6.18
C ASP A 374 -2.19 -2.37 -5.95
N LEU A 375 -2.07 -3.32 -5.01
CA LEU A 375 -3.13 -4.29 -4.74
C LEU A 375 -4.43 -3.59 -4.31
N ALA A 376 -4.35 -2.58 -3.44
CA ALA A 376 -5.49 -1.76 -3.04
C ALA A 376 -6.24 -1.18 -4.25
N ARG A 377 -5.51 -0.67 -5.25
CA ARG A 377 -6.10 -0.16 -6.51
C ARG A 377 -6.68 -1.29 -7.37
N ALA A 378 -6.09 -2.48 -7.35
CA ALA A 378 -6.60 -3.67 -8.07
C ALA A 378 -7.96 -4.10 -7.56
N VAL A 379 -8.02 -4.29 -6.25
CA VAL A 379 -9.11 -4.99 -5.60
C VAL A 379 -10.33 -4.09 -5.48
N LYS A 380 -10.20 -2.77 -5.63
CA LYS A 380 -11.36 -1.88 -5.75
C LYS A 380 -12.21 -2.20 -6.99
N ARG A 381 -11.58 -2.55 -8.12
CA ARG A 381 -12.33 -2.95 -9.34
C ARG A 381 -12.81 -4.39 -9.27
N LEU A 382 -11.96 -5.31 -8.81
CA LEU A 382 -12.26 -6.75 -8.79
C LEU A 382 -13.20 -7.14 -7.64
N GLY A 383 -13.00 -6.57 -6.45
CA GLY A 383 -13.68 -6.93 -5.20
C GLY A 383 -15.16 -6.61 -5.23
N VAL A 384 -15.53 -5.42 -5.74
CA VAL A 384 -16.94 -5.02 -5.91
C VAL A 384 -17.67 -5.99 -6.85
N ALA A 385 -17.06 -6.33 -7.99
CA ALA A 385 -17.65 -7.25 -8.96
C ALA A 385 -17.82 -8.69 -8.43
N ARG A 386 -17.16 -9.04 -7.32
CA ARG A 386 -17.12 -10.39 -6.75
C ARG A 386 -17.70 -10.47 -5.33
N GLY A 387 -18.34 -9.40 -4.84
CA GLY A 387 -18.98 -9.39 -3.51
C GLY A 387 -18.00 -9.44 -2.33
N ILE A 388 -16.72 -9.14 -2.57
CA ILE A 388 -15.70 -9.01 -1.53
C ILE A 388 -15.88 -7.65 -0.86
N LYS A 389 -16.18 -7.65 0.44
CA LYS A 389 -16.40 -6.42 1.22
C LYS A 389 -15.11 -5.88 1.82
N SER A 390 -14.17 -6.75 2.15
CA SER A 390 -12.90 -6.35 2.71
C SER A 390 -11.84 -7.44 2.56
N PHE A 391 -10.60 -7.10 2.89
CA PHE A 391 -9.48 -8.03 2.98
C PHE A 391 -8.86 -7.95 4.37
N GLN A 392 -8.64 -9.09 5.02
CA GLN A 392 -7.78 -9.17 6.20
C GLN A 392 -6.32 -9.31 5.73
N ARG A 393 -5.45 -8.40 6.16
CA ARG A 393 -4.05 -8.33 5.71
C ARG A 393 -3.13 -9.03 6.70
N TYR A 394 -2.15 -9.77 6.18
CA TYR A 394 -1.16 -10.51 6.97
C TYR A 394 0.26 -10.29 6.45
N GLY A 395 1.18 -9.90 7.33
CA GLY A 395 2.62 -9.85 7.07
C GLY A 395 3.33 -11.04 7.70
N TYR A 396 4.37 -11.58 7.05
CA TYR A 396 5.15 -12.72 7.57
C TYR A 396 6.46 -12.24 8.18
N ILE A 397 6.45 -11.97 9.49
CA ILE A 397 7.58 -11.35 10.19
C ILE A 397 8.43 -12.43 10.87
N GLU A 398 9.75 -12.35 10.71
CA GLU A 398 10.71 -13.24 11.38
C GLU A 398 10.86 -12.83 12.86
N ARG A 399 10.61 -13.75 13.80
CA ARG A 399 10.81 -13.53 15.23
C ARG A 399 11.59 -14.71 15.84
N ASN A 400 12.69 -14.40 16.55
CA ASN A 400 13.55 -15.36 17.24
C ASN A 400 14.18 -16.46 16.34
N GLY A 401 15.07 -16.06 15.42
CA GLY A 401 15.70 -16.96 14.45
C GLY A 401 14.79 -17.24 13.25
N GLN A 402 15.00 -18.36 12.54
CA GLN A 402 14.38 -18.67 11.23
C GLN A 402 12.86 -18.97 11.22
N SER A 403 12.13 -18.65 12.31
CA SER A 403 10.68 -18.91 12.42
C SER A 403 9.90 -17.64 12.08
N ASN A 404 8.90 -17.78 11.22
CA ASN A 404 8.07 -16.66 10.79
C ASN A 404 6.72 -16.70 11.50
N LEU A 405 6.12 -15.54 11.74
CA LEU A 405 4.76 -15.43 12.25
C LEU A 405 3.93 -14.61 11.27
N ALA A 406 2.74 -15.11 10.94
CA ALA A 406 1.73 -14.37 10.20
C ALA A 406 1.04 -13.39 11.16
N VAL A 407 1.44 -12.13 11.09
CA VAL A 407 0.93 -11.06 11.94
C VAL A 407 -0.18 -10.30 11.19
N PRO A 408 -1.36 -10.10 11.80
CA PRO A 408 -2.41 -9.30 11.17
C PRO A 408 -1.96 -7.83 11.07
N LEU A 409 -2.04 -7.26 9.87
CA LEU A 409 -1.69 -5.85 9.60
C LEU A 409 -2.91 -4.92 9.62
N GLY A 410 -4.11 -5.48 9.72
CA GLY A 410 -5.36 -4.74 9.71
C GLY A 410 -6.27 -5.12 8.55
N ARG A 411 -7.39 -4.42 8.45
CA ARG A 411 -8.44 -4.68 7.45
C ARG A 411 -8.42 -3.60 6.38
N PHE A 412 -8.48 -4.02 5.12
CA PHE A 412 -8.68 -3.11 4.00
C PHE A 412 -10.11 -3.26 3.49
N ASN A 413 -10.91 -2.21 3.59
CA ASN A 413 -12.30 -2.24 3.16
C ASN A 413 -12.42 -1.86 1.68
N VAL A 414 -13.21 -2.63 0.95
CA VAL A 414 -13.48 -2.42 -0.47
C VAL A 414 -14.74 -1.57 -0.57
N ALA A 415 -14.60 -0.27 -0.83
CA ALA A 415 -15.75 0.60 -1.03
C ALA A 415 -16.61 0.14 -2.22
N ASP A 416 -17.92 0.08 -2.03
CA ASP A 416 -18.89 -0.33 -3.06
C ASP A 416 -18.99 0.69 -4.22
N GLN A 417 -18.54 1.94 -4.00
CA GLN A 417 -18.58 3.01 -4.99
C GLN A 417 -17.22 3.24 -5.64
N THR A 418 -17.19 3.29 -6.97
CA THR A 418 -15.99 3.69 -7.72
C THR A 418 -15.91 5.22 -7.69
N SER A 419 -15.03 5.78 -6.87
CA SER A 419 -14.76 7.23 -6.89
C SER A 419 -14.11 7.62 -8.23
N GLU A 420 -14.66 8.65 -8.87
CA GLU A 420 -14.11 9.22 -10.11
C GLU A 420 -12.70 9.81 -9.89
N HIS A 421 -12.37 10.18 -8.66
CA HIS A 421 -11.07 10.74 -8.29
C HIS A 421 -9.96 9.70 -8.19
N MET A 422 -10.26 8.40 -8.25
CA MET A 422 -9.21 7.35 -8.19
C MET A 422 -8.16 7.50 -9.29
N ALA A 423 -8.53 8.08 -10.43
CA ALA A 423 -7.62 8.31 -11.54
C ALA A 423 -6.53 9.35 -11.20
N CYS A 424 -6.73 10.21 -10.19
CA CYS A 424 -5.74 11.16 -9.69
C CYS A 424 -4.46 10.45 -9.21
N ILE A 425 -4.59 9.28 -8.56
CA ILE A 425 -3.44 8.50 -8.07
C ILE A 425 -2.55 8.02 -9.23
N ASP A 426 -3.14 7.79 -10.42
CA ASP A 426 -2.40 7.33 -11.60
C ASP A 426 -1.32 8.35 -12.05
N ASP A 427 -1.51 9.65 -11.75
CA ASP A 427 -0.53 10.71 -12.06
C ASP A 427 0.79 10.50 -11.32
N LEU A 428 0.74 9.85 -10.14
CA LEU A 428 1.89 9.65 -9.27
C LEU A 428 2.62 8.31 -9.53
N ASP A 429 2.10 7.42 -10.36
CA ASP A 429 2.55 6.02 -10.46
C ASP A 429 4.05 5.82 -10.72
N LEU A 430 4.58 6.54 -11.72
CA LEU A 430 6.00 6.43 -12.06
C LEU A 430 6.85 7.15 -11.01
N TRP A 431 6.39 8.31 -10.54
CA TRP A 431 7.09 9.13 -9.57
C TRP A 431 7.22 8.43 -8.21
N LEU A 432 6.17 7.78 -7.70
CA LEU A 432 6.20 7.02 -6.45
C LEU A 432 7.27 5.92 -6.46
N ARG A 433 7.55 5.30 -7.62
CA ARG A 433 8.62 4.30 -7.73
C ARG A 433 10.01 4.92 -7.58
N HIS A 434 10.21 6.10 -8.16
CA HIS A 434 11.46 6.84 -8.03
C HIS A 434 11.63 7.36 -6.60
N LEU A 435 10.59 7.96 -6.02
CA LEU A 435 10.58 8.40 -4.62
C LEU A 435 10.92 7.25 -3.67
N ARG A 436 10.29 6.10 -3.84
CA ARG A 436 10.58 4.90 -3.03
C ARG A 436 12.01 4.43 -3.16
N ARG A 437 12.57 4.45 -4.37
CA ARG A 437 13.98 4.07 -4.58
C ARG A 437 14.91 4.98 -3.79
N GLU A 438 14.65 6.29 -3.80
CA GLU A 438 15.41 7.26 -3.02
C GLU A 438 15.21 7.10 -1.50
N ALA A 439 13.96 6.93 -1.06
CA ALA A 439 13.62 6.77 0.35
C ALA A 439 14.17 5.45 0.94
N ARG A 440 14.24 4.39 0.13
CA ARG A 440 14.75 3.07 0.52
C ARG A 440 16.26 2.90 0.33
N ASP A 441 16.97 3.93 -0.12
CA ASP A 441 18.44 3.88 -0.14
C ASP A 441 18.99 3.72 1.29
N LYS A 442 20.08 2.96 1.44
CA LYS A 442 20.68 2.71 2.76
C LYS A 442 21.09 4.00 3.48
N ASN A 443 21.46 5.02 2.70
CA ASN A 443 21.89 6.33 3.18
C ASN A 443 20.74 7.36 3.18
N ALA A 444 19.51 6.96 2.85
CA ALA A 444 18.37 7.86 2.83
C ALA A 444 18.11 8.45 4.22
N PRO A 445 17.93 9.79 4.36
CA PRO A 445 17.63 10.40 5.65
C PRO A 445 16.30 9.91 6.26
N ALA A 446 16.24 9.80 7.59
CA ALA A 446 15.04 9.34 8.30
C ALA A 446 13.79 10.18 7.98
N ARG A 447 13.95 11.49 7.78
CA ARG A 447 12.85 12.39 7.41
C ARG A 447 12.23 12.03 6.05
N LEU A 448 13.05 11.63 5.06
CA LEU A 448 12.56 11.21 3.74
C LEU A 448 11.78 9.88 3.84
N ARG A 449 12.29 8.93 4.62
CA ARG A 449 11.60 7.65 4.89
C ARG A 449 10.25 7.87 5.56
N GLN A 450 10.21 8.73 6.58
CA GLN A 450 9.00 8.98 7.35
C GLN A 450 7.90 9.65 6.51
N VAL A 451 8.26 10.63 5.67
CA VAL A 451 7.27 11.30 4.82
C VAL A 451 6.80 10.41 3.68
N GLU A 452 7.66 9.55 3.11
CA GLU A 452 7.24 8.57 2.09
C GLU A 452 6.24 7.59 2.69
N LYS A 453 6.51 7.06 3.88
CA LYS A 453 5.57 6.24 4.64
C LYS A 453 4.24 6.95 4.87
N SER A 454 4.28 8.20 5.32
CA SER A 454 3.08 9.00 5.58
C SER A 454 2.26 9.27 4.30
N LEU A 455 2.94 9.47 3.16
CA LEU A 455 2.27 9.56 1.86
C LEU A 455 1.59 8.24 1.48
N VAL A 456 2.26 7.10 1.68
CA VAL A 456 1.65 5.79 1.41
C VAL A 456 0.42 5.56 2.28
N ASP A 457 0.48 5.91 3.57
CA ASP A 457 -0.66 5.82 4.49
C ASP A 457 -1.83 6.68 3.99
N ALA A 458 -1.57 7.94 3.61
CA ALA A 458 -2.60 8.84 3.08
C ALA A 458 -3.22 8.30 1.77
N LEU A 459 -2.41 7.76 0.86
CA LEU A 459 -2.87 7.12 -0.38
C LEU A 459 -3.72 5.88 -0.12
N PHE A 460 -3.41 5.11 0.92
CA PHE A 460 -4.22 3.98 1.36
C PHE A 460 -5.59 4.43 1.87
N THR A 461 -5.64 5.49 2.69
CA THR A 461 -6.87 6.06 3.24
C THR A 461 -7.85 6.49 2.15
N VAL A 462 -7.38 7.24 1.14
CA VAL A 462 -8.22 7.68 0.01
C VAL A 462 -8.57 6.53 -0.95
N THR A 463 -7.81 5.44 -0.96
CA THR A 463 -8.12 4.26 -1.79
C THR A 463 -9.20 3.39 -1.16
N ALA A 464 -9.19 3.24 0.17
CA ALA A 464 -10.09 2.37 0.93
C ALA A 464 -11.49 2.98 1.12
N GLU A 465 -11.71 3.74 2.20
CA GLU A 465 -13.05 4.16 2.66
C GLU A 465 -13.36 5.62 2.36
N HIS A 466 -12.35 6.50 2.38
CA HIS A 466 -12.53 7.95 2.35
C HIS A 466 -12.31 8.53 0.95
N SER A 467 -12.70 7.79 -0.09
CA SER A 467 -12.40 8.17 -1.48
C SER A 467 -13.19 9.38 -2.01
N GLN A 468 -14.15 9.87 -1.24
CA GLN A 468 -14.97 11.07 -1.51
C GLN A 468 -14.75 12.18 -0.47
N ASP A 469 -13.93 11.94 0.56
CA ASP A 469 -13.70 12.93 1.63
C ASP A 469 -12.59 13.91 1.21
N PRO A 470 -12.90 15.20 1.02
CA PRO A 470 -11.92 16.20 0.62
C PRO A 470 -10.74 16.34 1.59
N ASP A 471 -10.97 16.18 2.89
CA ASP A 471 -9.92 16.33 3.90
C ASP A 471 -8.87 15.23 3.77
N CYS A 472 -9.29 14.00 3.46
CA CYS A 472 -8.37 12.90 3.19
C CYS A 472 -7.52 13.15 1.95
N TRP A 473 -8.10 13.72 0.89
CA TRP A 473 -7.35 14.12 -0.32
C TRP A 473 -6.41 15.28 -0.06
N GLN A 474 -6.81 16.28 0.73
CA GLN A 474 -5.91 17.33 1.20
C GLN A 474 -4.75 16.76 2.00
N GLY A 475 -4.98 15.73 2.82
CA GLY A 475 -3.92 15.00 3.52
C GLY A 475 -2.85 14.44 2.56
N VAL A 476 -3.26 13.89 1.41
CA VAL A 476 -2.31 13.45 0.36
C VAL A 476 -1.52 14.64 -0.19
N LEU A 477 -2.19 15.76 -0.51
CA LEU A 477 -1.53 16.97 -0.99
C LEU A 477 -0.53 17.51 0.04
N SER A 478 -0.85 17.49 1.33
CA SER A 478 0.07 17.92 2.39
C SER A 478 1.33 17.05 2.44
N GLN A 479 1.21 15.73 2.30
CA GLN A 479 2.39 14.85 2.28
C GLN A 479 3.26 15.07 1.04
N LEU A 480 2.64 15.33 -0.12
CA LEU A 480 3.36 15.71 -1.33
C LEU A 480 4.14 17.03 -1.14
N ALA A 481 3.55 18.01 -0.44
CA ALA A 481 4.19 19.29 -0.15
C ALA A 481 5.43 19.13 0.74
N GLU A 482 5.32 18.29 1.78
CA GLU A 482 6.43 17.98 2.68
C GLU A 482 7.58 17.25 1.97
N ILE A 483 7.25 16.32 1.05
CA ILE A 483 8.25 15.67 0.22
C ILE A 483 9.02 16.69 -0.62
N GLU A 484 8.33 17.61 -1.31
CA GLU A 484 9.00 18.65 -2.09
C GLU A 484 9.81 19.62 -1.22
N ALA A 485 9.35 19.92 0.00
CA ALA A 485 10.08 20.75 0.95
C ALA A 485 11.42 20.12 1.37
N ILE A 486 11.46 18.78 1.52
CA ILE A 486 12.69 18.01 1.77
C ILE A 486 13.57 17.96 0.52
N MET A 487 12.97 17.67 -0.65
CA MET A 487 13.69 17.59 -1.92
C MET A 487 14.43 18.87 -2.25
N ARG A 488 13.80 20.02 -2.02
CA ARG A 488 14.40 21.34 -2.22
C ARG A 488 15.67 21.58 -1.40
N GLN A 489 15.85 20.88 -0.28
CA GLN A 489 17.08 20.95 0.53
C GLN A 489 18.21 20.06 -0.03
N GLY A 490 17.99 19.40 -1.17
CA GLY A 490 18.96 18.54 -1.85
C GLY A 490 18.81 17.05 -1.54
N THR A 491 17.83 16.63 -0.73
CA THR A 491 17.65 15.21 -0.34
C THR A 491 16.58 14.53 -1.18
N GLY A 492 16.90 13.43 -1.86
CA GLY A 492 15.92 12.65 -2.65
C GLY A 492 15.43 13.35 -3.92
N HIS A 493 16.10 14.42 -4.35
CA HIS A 493 15.74 15.21 -5.53
C HIS A 493 15.88 14.44 -6.85
N GLU A 494 16.60 13.32 -6.87
CA GLU A 494 16.68 12.40 -8.02
C GLU A 494 15.31 11.80 -8.40
N ALA A 495 14.37 11.73 -7.45
CA ALA A 495 13.00 11.33 -7.75
C ALA A 495 12.23 12.37 -8.59
N GLN A 496 12.80 13.56 -8.79
CA GLN A 496 12.20 14.71 -9.48
C GLN A 496 11.02 15.33 -8.72
N PRO A 497 10.59 16.56 -9.06
CA PRO A 497 9.43 17.19 -8.45
C PRO A 497 8.15 16.37 -8.65
N VAL A 498 7.10 16.69 -7.89
CA VAL A 498 5.78 16.08 -8.10
C VAL A 498 5.37 16.30 -9.57
N PRO A 499 4.97 15.23 -10.28
CA PRO A 499 4.66 15.30 -11.71
C PRO A 499 3.45 16.20 -11.98
N PRO A 500 3.20 16.57 -13.25
CA PRO A 500 1.99 17.30 -13.60
C PRO A 500 0.73 16.57 -13.12
N LEU A 501 -0.11 17.26 -12.36
CA LEU A 501 -1.34 16.73 -11.79
C LEU A 501 -2.55 17.11 -12.64
N ARG A 502 -3.52 16.21 -12.72
CA ARG A 502 -4.78 16.48 -13.43
C ARG A 502 -5.72 17.41 -12.63
N PRO A 503 -6.61 18.17 -13.29
CA PRO A 503 -7.57 19.06 -12.62
C PRO A 503 -8.49 18.37 -11.60
N GLU A 504 -8.77 17.08 -11.77
CA GLU A 504 -9.64 16.29 -10.88
C GLU A 504 -9.11 16.20 -9.45
N TRP A 505 -7.81 16.46 -9.21
CA TRP A 505 -7.27 16.63 -7.86
C TRP A 505 -7.96 17.78 -7.12
N VAL A 506 -8.34 18.85 -7.83
CA VAL A 506 -9.06 19.99 -7.25
C VAL A 506 -10.46 19.58 -6.83
N ALA A 507 -11.19 18.88 -7.69
CA ALA A 507 -12.53 18.38 -7.33
C ALA A 507 -12.47 17.41 -6.15
N ALA A 508 -11.44 16.56 -6.09
CA ALA A 508 -11.27 15.58 -5.03
C ALA A 508 -10.94 16.19 -3.65
N SER A 509 -10.27 17.34 -3.62
CA SER A 509 -9.75 17.97 -2.39
C SER A 509 -10.46 19.26 -1.98
N ASN A 510 -11.47 19.69 -2.74
CA ASN A 510 -12.23 20.90 -2.44
C ASN A 510 -13.23 20.67 -1.29
N ASP A 511 -12.88 21.18 -0.11
CA ASP A 511 -13.73 21.18 1.10
C ASP A 511 -14.65 22.42 1.18
N GLY A 512 -14.58 23.33 0.21
CA GLY A 512 -15.33 24.59 0.23
C GLY A 512 -14.78 25.64 1.21
N SER A 513 -13.60 25.44 1.78
CA SER A 513 -12.95 26.41 2.67
C SER A 513 -12.35 27.61 1.91
N PRO A 514 -12.21 28.78 2.58
CA PRO A 514 -11.44 29.89 2.03
C PRO A 514 -9.96 29.53 1.84
N GLU A 515 -9.37 28.72 2.74
CA GLU A 515 -8.01 28.21 2.62
C GLU A 515 -7.80 27.49 1.29
N PHE A 516 -8.69 26.55 0.93
CA PHE A 516 -8.54 25.78 -0.29
C PHE A 516 -8.71 26.65 -1.55
N ARG A 517 -9.72 27.54 -1.57
CA ARG A 517 -9.92 28.46 -2.69
C ARG A 517 -8.76 29.43 -2.88
N LEU A 518 -8.21 29.97 -1.78
CA LEU A 518 -7.03 30.83 -1.82
C LEU A 518 -5.78 30.06 -2.25
N ALA A 519 -5.62 28.80 -1.81
CA ALA A 519 -4.52 27.95 -2.24
C ALA A 519 -4.55 27.71 -3.75
N LEU A 520 -5.73 27.41 -4.31
CA LEU A 520 -5.93 27.26 -5.74
C LEU A 520 -5.63 28.56 -6.51
N ALA A 521 -6.13 29.70 -6.01
CA ALA A 521 -5.89 31.01 -6.63
C ALA A 521 -4.40 31.39 -6.62
N PHE A 522 -3.71 31.11 -5.51
CA PHE A 522 -2.27 31.31 -5.39
C PHE A 522 -1.51 30.40 -6.36
N ALA A 523 -1.86 29.11 -6.42
CA ALA A 523 -1.15 28.12 -7.22
C ALA A 523 -1.27 28.35 -8.73
N LEU A 524 -2.48 28.61 -9.22
CA LEU A 524 -2.78 28.70 -10.66
C LEU A 524 -2.72 30.12 -11.20
N GLN A 525 -1.63 30.82 -10.90
CA GLN A 525 -1.37 32.16 -11.40
C GLN A 525 -0.10 32.23 -12.25
N GLY A 526 0.08 33.31 -12.99
CA GLY A 526 1.28 33.54 -13.80
C GLY A 526 1.63 35.00 -14.02
N GLY A 527 2.81 35.24 -14.57
CA GLY A 527 3.34 36.57 -14.86
C GLY A 527 2.63 37.34 -15.99
N GLY A 528 1.73 36.67 -16.73
CA GLY A 528 0.93 37.26 -17.79
C GLY A 528 0.10 36.19 -18.51
N ARG A 529 -0.50 36.54 -19.65
CA ARG A 529 -1.27 35.59 -20.47
C ARG A 529 -0.60 35.33 -21.81
N GLY A 530 -0.54 34.05 -22.18
CA GLY A 530 -0.18 33.65 -23.54
C GLY A 530 -1.30 33.90 -24.55
N LYS A 531 -1.03 33.66 -25.84
CA LYS A 531 -2.00 33.84 -26.95
C LYS A 531 -3.30 33.05 -26.76
N SER A 532 -3.25 31.93 -26.05
CA SER A 532 -4.41 31.08 -25.72
C SER A 532 -5.22 31.55 -24.51
N GLY A 533 -4.83 32.66 -23.87
CA GLY A 533 -5.44 33.16 -22.64
C GLY A 533 -5.05 32.41 -21.36
N ILE A 534 -4.19 31.40 -21.47
CA ILE A 534 -3.64 30.62 -20.35
C ILE A 534 -2.51 31.44 -19.69
N PRO A 535 -2.43 31.49 -18.35
CA PRO A 535 -1.30 32.10 -17.67
C PRO A 535 0.04 31.51 -18.12
N VAL A 536 1.03 32.36 -18.33
CA VAL A 536 2.42 31.99 -18.62
C VAL A 536 3.32 32.43 -17.48
N ASP A 537 4.53 31.87 -17.39
CA ASP A 537 5.47 32.12 -16.29
C ASP A 537 4.86 31.82 -14.91
N PRO A 538 4.55 30.53 -14.62
CA PRO A 538 3.86 30.13 -13.40
C PRO A 538 4.76 30.33 -12.17
N ILE A 539 4.16 30.36 -10.99
CA ILE A 539 4.88 30.68 -9.76
C ILE A 539 5.67 29.50 -9.16
N ARG A 540 5.56 28.29 -9.72
CA ARG A 540 6.22 27.08 -9.19
C ARG A 540 7.74 27.23 -9.09
N ARG A 541 8.37 27.97 -10.02
CA ARG A 541 9.82 28.28 -9.98
C ARG A 541 10.26 29.13 -8.78
N HIS A 542 9.33 29.77 -8.08
CA HIS A 542 9.63 30.49 -6.85
C HIS A 542 9.64 29.58 -5.61
N TRP A 543 9.11 28.36 -5.74
CA TRP A 543 9.11 27.34 -4.69
C TRP A 543 10.24 26.32 -4.90
N LEU A 544 10.43 25.85 -6.14
CA LEU A 544 11.42 24.82 -6.47
C LEU A 544 12.49 25.35 -7.42
N PRO A 545 13.76 24.92 -7.27
CA PRO A 545 14.81 25.18 -8.25
C PRO A 545 14.56 24.31 -9.49
N LEU A 546 13.90 24.87 -10.50
CA LEU A 546 13.50 24.13 -11.70
C LEU A 546 14.35 24.51 -12.92
N ASP A 547 14.44 23.58 -13.87
CA ASP A 547 15.06 23.83 -15.18
C ASP A 547 14.27 24.89 -15.98
N GLN A 548 14.85 25.36 -17.10
CA GLN A 548 14.18 26.38 -17.95
C GLN A 548 12.80 25.94 -18.46
N LYS A 549 12.56 24.63 -18.59
CA LYS A 549 11.27 24.06 -19.00
C LYS A 549 10.30 23.89 -17.83
N GLN A 550 10.74 24.14 -16.60
CA GLN A 550 10.01 24.01 -15.35
C GLN A 550 9.41 22.61 -15.13
N ARG A 551 10.13 21.56 -15.54
CA ARG A 551 9.66 20.16 -15.45
C ARG A 551 10.52 19.28 -14.57
N ARG A 552 11.78 19.66 -14.37
CA ARG A 552 12.77 18.91 -13.60
C ARG A 552 13.47 19.84 -12.64
N PHE A 553 14.07 19.27 -11.60
CA PHE A 553 14.97 20.04 -10.78
C PHE A 553 16.15 20.55 -11.62
N ALA A 554 16.53 21.81 -11.44
CA ALA A 554 17.79 22.33 -11.94
C ALA A 554 18.92 21.82 -11.05
N THR A 555 19.95 21.24 -11.67
CA THR A 555 21.09 20.65 -10.97
C THR A 555 22.39 21.26 -11.45
N SER A 556 23.31 21.52 -10.52
CA SER A 556 24.69 21.93 -10.79
C SER A 556 25.64 20.95 -10.10
N GLY A 557 26.41 20.19 -10.88
CA GLY A 557 27.20 19.07 -10.35
C GLY A 557 26.30 17.99 -9.72
N ASN A 558 26.51 17.70 -8.44
CA ASN A 558 25.80 16.66 -7.68
C ASN A 558 24.67 17.20 -6.78
N GLY A 559 24.26 18.47 -6.97
CA GLY A 559 23.24 19.11 -6.13
C GLY A 559 22.32 20.03 -6.90
N LEU A 560 21.34 20.60 -6.19
CA LEU A 560 20.38 21.54 -6.75
C LEU A 560 21.03 22.90 -7.04
N ASP A 561 20.68 23.47 -8.20
CA ASP A 561 21.03 24.83 -8.57
C ASP A 561 20.03 25.82 -7.96
N MET A 562 20.37 26.39 -6.81
CA MET A 562 19.50 27.32 -6.08
C MET A 562 19.51 28.71 -6.72
N GLN A 563 18.60 28.92 -7.66
CA GLN A 563 18.48 30.15 -8.42
C GLN A 563 17.84 31.29 -7.59
N PRO A 564 18.18 32.58 -7.83
CA PRO A 564 17.67 33.73 -7.05
C PRO A 564 16.15 33.92 -7.07
N GLU A 565 15.45 33.33 -8.03
CA GLU A 565 14.00 33.31 -8.12
C GLU A 565 13.33 32.41 -7.08
N VAL A 566 14.04 31.46 -6.47
CA VAL A 566 13.50 30.54 -5.45
C VAL A 566 13.42 31.25 -4.10
N VAL A 567 12.34 32.01 -3.89
CA VAL A 567 12.16 32.91 -2.73
C VAL A 567 11.21 32.38 -1.65
N MET A 568 10.40 31.37 -1.95
CA MET A 568 9.53 30.74 -0.95
C MET A 568 10.30 29.67 -0.18
N HIS A 569 10.20 29.67 1.15
CA HIS A 569 11.01 28.82 2.02
C HIS A 569 10.25 27.77 2.81
N GLY A 570 8.92 27.82 2.88
CA GLY A 570 8.16 26.75 3.52
C GLY A 570 7.97 26.94 5.01
N ARG A 571 8.49 28.03 5.60
CA ARG A 571 8.51 28.24 7.06
C ARG A 571 7.27 28.96 7.58
N ARG A 572 6.86 30.02 6.88
CA ARG A 572 5.69 30.86 7.19
C ARG A 572 5.08 31.33 5.88
N GLY A 573 3.81 31.01 5.64
CA GLY A 573 3.05 31.40 4.47
C GLY A 573 2.97 32.92 4.30
N LEU A 574 2.91 33.67 5.40
CA LEU A 574 2.99 35.13 5.40
C LEU A 574 4.29 35.64 4.78
N ASP A 575 5.44 35.06 5.14
CA ASP A 575 6.73 35.50 4.63
C ASP A 575 6.92 35.08 3.17
N ASP A 576 6.50 33.86 2.82
CA ASP A 576 6.58 33.31 1.45
C ASP A 576 5.72 34.12 0.45
N THR A 577 4.50 34.50 0.83
CA THR A 577 3.62 35.34 -0.02
C THR A 577 4.20 36.73 -0.25
N ILE A 578 4.73 37.37 0.80
CA ILE A 578 5.40 38.68 0.68
C ILE A 578 6.64 38.57 -0.21
N ALA A 579 7.46 37.54 -0.01
CA ALA A 579 8.67 37.30 -0.80
C ALA A 579 8.33 37.10 -2.29
N LEU A 580 7.26 36.37 -2.60
CA LEU A 580 6.77 36.21 -3.97
C LEU A 580 6.39 37.56 -4.60
N VAL A 581 5.59 38.39 -3.91
CA VAL A 581 5.15 39.70 -4.42
C VAL A 581 6.37 40.60 -4.68
N GLN A 582 7.31 40.67 -3.73
CA GLN A 582 8.52 41.46 -3.89
C GLN A 582 9.38 40.97 -5.06
N ARG A 583 9.55 39.64 -5.20
CA ARG A 583 10.33 39.06 -6.31
C ARG A 583 9.70 39.36 -7.66
N ARG A 584 8.38 39.24 -7.78
CA ARG A 584 7.63 39.54 -9.01
C ARG A 584 7.72 41.01 -9.43
N LEU A 585 7.76 41.94 -8.48
CA LEU A 585 8.01 43.36 -8.77
C LEU A 585 9.44 43.62 -9.25
N VAL A 586 10.43 42.98 -8.63
CA VAL A 586 11.82 43.08 -9.07
C VAL A 586 11.97 42.58 -10.51
N GLU A 587 11.42 41.41 -10.81
CA GLU A 587 11.47 40.81 -12.14
C GLU A 587 10.71 41.65 -13.18
N ALA A 588 9.54 42.19 -12.84
CA ALA A 588 8.81 43.11 -13.71
C ALA A 588 9.65 44.36 -14.03
N SER A 589 10.27 44.98 -13.01
CA SER A 589 11.11 46.18 -13.18
C SER A 589 12.34 45.91 -14.06
N GLN A 590 12.96 44.73 -13.95
CA GLN A 590 14.11 44.34 -14.79
C GLN A 590 13.74 44.27 -16.28
N HIS A 591 12.48 43.96 -16.60
CA HIS A 591 11.97 43.88 -17.96
C HIS A 591 11.20 45.14 -18.38
N GLY A 592 11.31 46.25 -17.63
CA GLY A 592 10.62 47.51 -17.92
C GLY A 592 9.10 47.49 -17.65
N GLY A 593 8.59 46.44 -17.03
CA GLY A 593 7.21 46.31 -16.61
C GLY A 593 6.87 47.23 -15.43
N ARG A 594 5.67 47.81 -15.46
CA ARG A 594 5.18 48.73 -14.42
C ARG A 594 4.14 48.11 -13.50
N HIS A 595 3.64 46.91 -13.78
CA HIS A 595 2.57 46.26 -13.02
C HIS A 595 3.10 45.13 -12.13
N LEU A 596 2.31 44.69 -11.15
CA LEU A 596 2.59 43.48 -10.36
C LEU A 596 2.09 42.25 -11.13
N PRO A 597 2.96 41.41 -11.72
CA PRO A 597 2.55 40.39 -12.69
C PRO A 597 2.01 39.13 -11.98
N LEU A 598 0.75 39.19 -11.55
CA LEU A 598 0.02 38.10 -10.89
C LEU A 598 -1.39 37.94 -11.51
N ASP A 599 -1.47 37.19 -12.61
CA ASP A 599 -2.72 36.94 -13.34
C ASP A 599 -3.33 35.58 -13.01
N ALA A 600 -4.61 35.57 -12.64
CA ALA A 600 -5.35 34.35 -12.29
C ALA A 600 -5.64 33.48 -13.52
N ALA A 601 -5.49 32.17 -13.38
CA ALA A 601 -6.16 31.25 -14.29
C ALA A 601 -7.68 31.37 -14.17
N ARG A 602 -8.38 30.92 -15.21
CA ARG A 602 -9.86 30.84 -15.19
C ARG A 602 -10.29 30.01 -13.97
N GLN A 603 -11.27 30.53 -13.21
CA GLN A 603 -11.81 29.93 -11.98
C GLN A 603 -10.80 29.69 -10.84
N ALA A 604 -9.61 30.30 -10.90
CA ALA A 604 -8.62 30.26 -9.83
C ALA A 604 -8.23 31.68 -9.42
N SER A 605 -9.23 32.47 -9.03
CA SER A 605 -9.05 33.84 -8.53
C SER A 605 -9.64 33.95 -7.14
N ALA A 606 -9.05 34.77 -6.29
CA ALA A 606 -9.59 35.05 -4.97
C ALA A 606 -10.90 35.87 -5.08
N SER A 607 -11.92 35.44 -4.35
CA SER A 607 -13.19 36.16 -4.20
C SER A 607 -13.06 37.30 -3.18
N ILE A 608 -14.07 38.17 -3.10
CA ILE A 608 -14.08 39.26 -2.10
C ILE A 608 -14.21 38.65 -0.70
N ALA A 609 -15.11 37.67 -0.51
CA ALA A 609 -15.26 36.96 0.76
C ALA A 609 -13.95 36.27 1.21
N ASP A 610 -13.25 35.57 0.32
CA ASP A 610 -11.99 34.89 0.67
C ASP A 610 -10.90 35.88 1.09
N LEU A 611 -10.78 37.00 0.37
CA LEU A 611 -9.83 38.06 0.73
C LEU A 611 -10.20 38.72 2.05
N THR A 612 -11.49 38.90 2.33
CA THR A 612 -11.96 39.45 3.59
C THR A 612 -11.58 38.52 4.74
N ALA A 613 -11.87 37.22 4.63
CA ALA A 613 -11.49 36.22 5.62
C ALA A 613 -9.97 36.21 5.86
N LEU A 614 -9.16 36.34 4.81
CA LEU A 614 -7.70 36.44 4.95
C LEU A 614 -7.27 37.69 5.72
N LEU A 615 -7.83 38.85 5.38
CA LEU A 615 -7.44 40.13 5.95
C LEU A 615 -7.88 40.31 7.40
N THR A 616 -8.97 39.65 7.80
CA THR A 616 -9.46 39.60 9.19
C THR A 616 -8.78 38.52 10.03
N GLY A 617 -7.85 37.74 9.46
CA GLY A 617 -7.11 36.70 10.15
C GLY A 617 -7.87 35.37 10.31
N GLY A 618 -8.98 35.18 9.60
CA GLY A 618 -9.78 33.96 9.59
C GLY A 618 -9.28 32.87 8.63
N VAL A 619 -8.05 33.00 8.10
CA VAL A 619 -7.43 32.03 7.18
C VAL A 619 -6.08 31.58 7.73
N ASP A 620 -5.89 30.27 7.81
CA ASP A 620 -4.55 29.71 8.07
C ASP A 620 -3.69 29.77 6.79
N LEU A 621 -2.82 30.79 6.72
CA LEU A 621 -1.91 30.98 5.59
C LEU A 621 -0.86 29.87 5.45
N ASP A 622 -0.46 29.22 6.54
CA ASP A 622 0.52 28.15 6.50
C ASP A 622 -0.11 26.89 5.86
N ARG A 623 -1.33 26.53 6.28
CA ARG A 623 -2.13 25.49 5.64
C ARG A 623 -2.42 25.82 4.17
N THR A 624 -2.86 27.05 3.89
CA THR A 624 -3.16 27.53 2.53
C THR A 624 -1.96 27.34 1.59
N LEU A 625 -0.77 27.77 2.02
CA LEU A 625 0.43 27.65 1.18
C LEU A 625 0.94 26.21 1.08
N ALA A 626 0.76 25.38 2.11
CA ALA A 626 1.09 23.95 2.03
C ALA A 626 0.31 23.27 0.90
N LEU A 627 -1.01 23.52 0.81
CA LEU A 627 -1.84 23.04 -0.29
C LEU A 627 -1.43 23.65 -1.64
N ALA A 628 -1.21 24.97 -1.67
CA ALA A 628 -0.90 25.69 -2.89
C ALA A 628 0.37 25.16 -3.59
N ARG A 629 1.41 24.82 -2.82
CA ARG A 629 2.70 24.31 -3.35
C ARG A 629 2.53 23.09 -4.24
N VAL A 630 1.63 22.18 -3.88
CA VAL A 630 1.35 20.98 -4.69
C VAL A 630 0.37 21.29 -5.81
N LEU A 631 -0.62 22.15 -5.58
CA LEU A 631 -1.53 22.59 -6.63
C LEU A 631 -0.81 23.36 -7.75
N MET A 632 0.38 23.92 -7.52
CA MET A 632 1.24 24.48 -8.58
C MET A 632 1.70 23.42 -9.59
N ALA A 633 1.59 22.13 -9.25
CA ALA A 633 1.86 21.01 -10.16
C ALA A 633 0.73 20.71 -11.13
N LEU A 634 -0.45 21.33 -11.00
CA LEU A 634 -1.56 21.14 -11.92
C LEU A 634 -1.16 21.47 -13.36
N ASP A 635 -1.54 20.62 -14.31
CA ASP A 635 -1.35 20.88 -15.72
C ASP A 635 -2.25 22.06 -16.16
N HIS A 636 -1.65 23.23 -16.37
CA HIS A 636 -2.35 24.45 -16.77
C HIS A 636 -3.15 24.31 -18.08
N ARG A 637 -2.72 23.44 -19.01
CA ARG A 637 -3.46 23.20 -20.26
C ARG A 637 -4.67 22.31 -20.00
N ALA A 638 -4.50 21.25 -19.22
CA ALA A 638 -5.61 20.41 -18.79
C ALA A 638 -6.63 21.22 -17.99
N TRP A 639 -6.17 22.07 -17.07
CA TRP A 639 -7.00 23.00 -16.29
C TRP A 639 -7.81 23.95 -17.19
N ALA A 640 -7.18 24.55 -18.20
CA ALA A 640 -7.87 25.47 -19.11
C ALA A 640 -8.99 24.79 -19.92
N ALA A 641 -8.88 23.49 -20.20
CA ALA A 641 -9.94 22.72 -20.82
C ALA A 641 -11.03 22.30 -19.82
N TRP A 642 -10.62 21.87 -18.63
CA TRP A 642 -11.50 21.36 -17.58
C TRP A 642 -12.36 22.46 -16.93
N SER A 643 -11.79 23.62 -16.62
CA SER A 643 -12.47 24.81 -16.07
C SER A 643 -13.48 25.48 -17.03
N LYS A 644 -13.66 24.94 -18.24
CA LYS A 644 -14.78 25.31 -19.11
C LYS A 644 -16.04 24.49 -18.83
N LYS A 645 -15.88 23.29 -18.28
CA LYS A 645 -16.95 22.31 -18.01
C LYS A 645 -17.33 22.27 -16.53
N TYR A 646 -16.35 22.44 -15.66
CA TYR A 646 -16.54 22.52 -14.22
C TYR A 646 -16.62 23.99 -13.79
N THR A 647 -17.44 24.29 -12.78
CA THR A 647 -17.54 25.61 -12.15
C THR A 647 -17.30 25.48 -10.66
N MET A 648 -16.24 26.11 -10.18
CA MET A 648 -16.01 26.29 -8.74
C MET A 648 -17.12 27.14 -8.12
N GLU A 649 -17.78 26.62 -7.08
CA GLU A 649 -18.70 27.41 -6.26
C GLU A 649 -17.98 28.61 -5.67
N GLN A 650 -18.61 29.78 -5.78
CA GLN A 650 -18.10 31.02 -5.23
C GLN A 650 -18.87 31.34 -3.95
N PRO A 651 -18.18 31.76 -2.88
CA PRO A 651 -18.86 32.19 -1.67
C PRO A 651 -19.69 33.44 -1.94
N HIS A 652 -20.74 33.63 -1.14
CA HIS A 652 -21.48 34.88 -1.15
C HIS A 652 -20.64 35.98 -0.50
N ASP A 653 -20.59 37.15 -1.14
CA ASP A 653 -19.93 38.32 -0.58
C ASP A 653 -20.83 38.93 0.51
N SER A 654 -20.61 38.55 1.76
CA SER A 654 -21.31 39.11 2.93
C SER A 654 -20.57 40.32 3.52
N GLU A 655 -19.24 40.34 3.41
CA GLU A 655 -18.36 41.36 3.97
C GLU A 655 -17.34 41.80 2.92
N TRP A 656 -16.74 42.97 3.14
CA TRP A 656 -15.76 43.57 2.26
C TRP A 656 -14.42 43.78 2.97
N PRO A 657 -13.29 43.70 2.25
CA PRO A 657 -12.01 44.15 2.76
C PRO A 657 -12.03 45.62 3.18
N ASP A 658 -11.15 45.98 4.11
CA ASP A 658 -10.92 47.36 4.51
C ASP A 658 -10.68 48.26 3.30
N ASP A 659 -11.40 49.39 3.21
CA ASP A 659 -11.28 50.29 2.07
C ASP A 659 -9.83 50.79 1.80
N PRO A 660 -8.98 51.07 2.81
CA PRO A 660 -7.57 51.34 2.58
C PRO A 660 -6.84 50.23 1.81
N TRP A 661 -7.18 48.96 2.08
CA TRP A 661 -6.61 47.83 1.35
C TRP A 661 -7.13 47.76 -0.10
N LEU A 662 -8.42 48.06 -0.33
CA LEU A 662 -8.97 48.17 -1.69
C LEU A 662 -8.20 49.20 -2.53
N ALA A 663 -7.88 50.36 -1.94
CA ALA A 663 -7.10 51.41 -2.60
C ALA A 663 -5.68 50.93 -2.97
N ILE A 664 -5.03 50.22 -2.06
CA ILE A 664 -3.73 49.59 -2.27
C ILE A 664 -3.80 48.52 -3.38
N ARG A 665 -4.85 47.70 -3.39
CA ARG A 665 -5.06 46.65 -4.40
C ARG A 665 -5.24 47.23 -5.80
N LEU A 666 -5.99 48.32 -5.95
CA LEU A 666 -6.14 49.01 -7.24
C LEU A 666 -4.82 49.61 -7.78
N CYS A 667 -3.91 50.00 -6.89
CA CYS A 667 -2.57 50.49 -7.27
C CYS A 667 -1.57 49.38 -7.62
N THR A 668 -1.95 48.12 -7.44
CA THR A 668 -1.06 46.95 -7.62
C THR A 668 -1.65 45.97 -8.63
N LEU A 669 -2.51 46.45 -9.53
CA LEU A 669 -3.12 45.59 -10.54
C LEU A 669 -2.08 45.14 -11.58
N PRO A 670 -2.09 43.85 -11.98
CA PRO A 670 -1.30 43.29 -13.08
C PRO A 670 -1.61 43.85 -14.48
N TRP A 671 -2.72 44.58 -14.65
CA TRP A 671 -3.18 45.13 -15.93
C TRP A 671 -3.91 46.45 -15.72
N PRO A 672 -4.00 47.31 -16.76
CA PRO A 672 -4.92 48.43 -16.76
C PRO A 672 -6.37 47.97 -16.67
N LEU A 673 -7.21 48.77 -16.01
CA LEU A 673 -8.61 48.47 -15.75
C LEU A 673 -9.52 49.44 -16.52
N ARG A 674 -10.22 48.94 -17.54
CA ARG A 674 -11.26 49.68 -18.28
C ARG A 674 -12.65 49.40 -17.75
N VAL A 675 -13.39 50.44 -17.38
CA VAL A 675 -14.81 50.39 -16.96
C VAL A 675 -15.75 50.73 -18.13
N LYS A 676 -17.07 50.55 -17.94
CA LYS A 676 -18.05 50.71 -19.03
C LYS A 676 -18.14 52.14 -19.55
N SER A 677 -17.93 53.11 -18.66
CA SER A 677 -17.88 54.55 -18.98
C SER A 677 -16.70 54.96 -19.87
N GLY A 678 -15.81 54.04 -20.24
CA GLY A 678 -14.62 54.32 -21.07
C GLY A 678 -13.42 54.83 -20.26
N PHE A 679 -13.57 55.06 -18.96
CA PHE A 679 -12.46 55.37 -18.06
C PHE A 679 -11.49 54.19 -17.97
N GLU A 680 -10.19 54.50 -18.05
CA GLU A 680 -9.09 53.54 -17.95
C GLU A 680 -8.21 53.91 -16.75
N LEU A 681 -8.18 53.02 -15.77
CA LEU A 681 -7.28 53.11 -14.63
C LEU A 681 -6.00 52.33 -14.95
N ASP A 682 -4.92 53.06 -15.22
CA ASP A 682 -3.58 52.51 -15.43
C ASP A 682 -2.61 53.09 -14.40
N ILE A 683 -2.50 52.41 -13.26
CA ILE A 683 -1.54 52.75 -12.20
C ILE A 683 -0.52 51.61 -12.14
N GLY A 684 0.74 51.90 -12.46
CA GLY A 684 1.82 50.94 -12.23
C GLY A 684 2.01 50.65 -10.74
N ALA A 685 2.44 49.46 -10.34
CA ALA A 685 2.77 49.15 -8.94
C ALA A 685 4.04 49.89 -8.48
N ASP A 686 3.98 50.55 -7.33
CA ASP A 686 5.16 51.18 -6.70
C ASP A 686 5.82 50.20 -5.71
N PRO A 687 7.08 49.78 -5.93
CA PRO A 687 7.77 48.88 -5.00
C PRO A 687 7.87 49.42 -3.57
N VAL A 688 7.88 50.75 -3.38
CA VAL A 688 7.92 51.38 -2.06
C VAL A 688 6.64 51.08 -1.28
N LEU A 689 5.48 51.07 -1.94
CA LEU A 689 4.19 50.75 -1.31
C LEU A 689 4.22 49.32 -0.73
N VAL A 690 4.69 48.34 -1.49
CA VAL A 690 4.79 46.94 -1.02
C VAL A 690 5.84 46.80 0.08
N ARG A 691 6.98 47.50 -0.03
CA ARG A 691 8.03 47.49 1.00
C ARG A 691 7.52 48.02 2.34
N ARG A 692 6.71 49.09 2.34
CA ARG A 692 6.11 49.68 3.55
C ARG A 692 5.16 48.70 4.24
N LEU A 693 4.28 48.04 3.48
CA LEU A 693 3.39 47.01 4.01
C LEU A 693 4.18 45.83 4.61
N ALA A 694 5.22 45.36 3.90
CA ALA A 694 6.07 44.27 4.38
C ALA A 694 6.78 44.59 5.71
N THR A 695 7.08 45.88 5.98
CA THR A 695 7.66 46.35 7.24
C THR A 695 6.64 46.73 8.31
N GLY A 696 5.33 46.54 8.06
CA GLY A 696 4.27 46.83 9.02
C GLY A 696 3.73 48.27 8.99
N ASP A 697 4.04 49.06 7.96
CA ASP A 697 3.67 50.47 7.82
C ASP A 697 2.50 50.65 6.83
N ALA A 698 1.29 50.30 7.27
CA ALA A 698 0.06 50.44 6.48
C ALA A 698 -0.26 51.91 6.17
N THR A 699 0.01 52.82 7.12
CA THR A 699 -0.32 54.24 6.99
C THR A 699 0.41 54.88 5.83
N THR A 700 1.73 54.72 5.75
CA THR A 700 2.51 55.28 4.65
C THR A 700 2.17 54.62 3.32
N ALA A 701 1.92 53.31 3.31
CA ALA A 701 1.51 52.59 2.12
C ALA A 701 0.18 53.14 1.56
N PHE A 702 -0.81 53.38 2.42
CA PHE A 702 -2.09 53.95 2.02
C PHE A 702 -1.94 55.39 1.50
N VAL A 703 -1.12 56.24 2.13
CA VAL A 703 -0.86 57.61 1.65
C VAL A 703 -0.30 57.59 0.22
N ILE A 704 0.62 56.68 -0.08
CA ILE A 704 1.17 56.50 -1.42
C ILE A 704 0.06 56.06 -2.40
N ALA A 705 -0.75 55.07 -2.04
CA ALA A 705 -1.86 54.57 -2.86
C ALA A 705 -2.90 55.65 -3.15
N SER A 706 -3.37 56.36 -2.12
CA SER A 706 -4.37 57.43 -2.21
C SER A 706 -3.91 58.56 -3.13
N ARG A 707 -2.65 59.00 -3.02
CA ARG A 707 -2.07 60.02 -3.90
C ARG A 707 -2.07 59.58 -5.37
N ARG A 708 -1.77 58.31 -5.63
CA ARG A 708 -1.68 57.76 -7.00
C ARG A 708 -3.07 57.55 -7.61
N LEU A 709 -4.04 57.07 -6.83
CA LEU A 709 -5.44 57.00 -7.25
C LEU A 709 -6.01 58.38 -7.59
N ARG A 710 -5.73 59.38 -6.76
CA ARG A 710 -6.15 60.77 -7.02
C ARG A 710 -5.53 61.31 -8.31
N ALA A 711 -4.24 61.06 -8.54
CA ALA A 711 -3.55 61.45 -9.77
C ALA A 711 -4.14 60.76 -11.01
N ALA A 712 -4.67 59.54 -10.85
CA ALA A 712 -5.39 58.82 -11.90
C ALA A 712 -6.89 59.18 -11.99
N GLY A 713 -7.38 60.16 -11.24
CA GLY A 713 -8.76 60.65 -11.32
C GLY A 713 -9.81 59.82 -10.56
N VAL A 714 -9.39 59.00 -9.58
CA VAL A 714 -10.25 58.25 -8.68
C VAL A 714 -10.43 59.00 -7.35
N ARG A 715 -11.68 59.18 -6.90
CA ARG A 715 -12.01 59.88 -5.66
C ARG A 715 -12.24 58.89 -4.51
N CYS A 716 -11.22 58.61 -3.71
CA CYS A 716 -11.40 57.80 -2.51
C CYS A 716 -12.10 58.62 -1.41
N THR A 717 -13.18 58.07 -0.84
CA THR A 717 -13.93 58.66 0.29
C THR A 717 -13.13 58.66 1.60
N ILE A 718 -12.19 57.72 1.74
CA ILE A 718 -11.34 57.51 2.92
C ILE A 718 -10.17 58.50 2.94
N ARG A 719 -9.98 59.18 4.08
CA ARG A 719 -8.93 60.19 4.29
C ARG A 719 -7.69 59.67 5.01
N SER A 720 -7.83 58.60 5.79
CA SER A 720 -6.73 57.93 6.50
C SER A 720 -6.98 56.44 6.54
N GLY A 721 -5.92 55.65 6.40
CA GLY A 721 -5.92 54.21 6.59
C GLY A 721 -4.76 53.86 7.48
N ALA A 722 -5.02 53.15 8.57
CA ALA A 722 -4.01 52.68 9.51
C ALA A 722 -4.40 51.27 9.94
N ALA A 723 -3.41 50.42 10.15
CA ALA A 723 -3.60 49.06 10.62
C ALA A 723 -2.41 48.66 11.51
N PRO A 724 -2.58 47.73 12.47
CA PRO A 724 -1.48 47.17 13.22
C PRO A 724 -0.39 46.59 12.29
N PRO A 725 0.88 46.54 12.73
CA PRO A 725 1.97 46.01 11.90
C PRO A 725 1.72 44.60 11.35
N GLU A 726 1.05 43.74 12.11
CA GLU A 726 0.68 42.39 11.68
C GLU A 726 -0.34 42.40 10.53
N THR A 727 -1.41 43.20 10.67
CA THR A 727 -2.42 43.42 9.63
C THR A 727 -1.81 44.06 8.38
N ALA A 728 -0.89 45.01 8.54
CA ALA A 728 -0.18 45.63 7.42
C ALA A 728 0.67 44.61 6.63
N ARG A 729 1.26 43.62 7.32
CA ARG A 729 1.96 42.51 6.66
C ARG A 729 0.98 41.53 5.99
N LEU A 730 -0.17 41.26 6.61
CA LEU A 730 -1.25 40.49 5.96
C LEU A 730 -1.76 41.19 4.70
N TRP A 731 -1.86 42.52 4.70
CA TRP A 731 -2.19 43.30 3.52
C TRP A 731 -1.18 43.10 2.40
N ALA A 732 0.13 43.04 2.70
CA ALA A 732 1.17 42.70 1.72
C ALA A 732 1.01 41.28 1.18
N ALA A 733 0.77 40.31 2.07
CA ALA A 733 0.58 38.90 1.70
C ALA A 733 -0.66 38.70 0.81
N ALA A 734 -1.76 39.37 1.12
CA ALA A 734 -3.00 39.32 0.34
C ALA A 734 -2.82 39.79 -1.11
N LEU A 735 -1.77 40.59 -1.42
CA LEU A 735 -1.47 40.98 -2.79
C LEU A 735 -1.05 39.80 -3.67
N ALA A 736 -0.54 38.71 -3.07
CA ALA A 736 -0.09 37.52 -3.76
C ALA A 736 -1.24 36.67 -4.36
N PHE A 737 -2.49 36.94 -3.96
CA PHE A 737 -3.66 36.21 -4.44
C PHE A 737 -4.33 36.98 -5.59
N PRO A 738 -4.40 36.42 -6.80
CA PRO A 738 -4.86 37.15 -7.97
C PRO A 738 -6.39 37.33 -7.96
N ILE A 739 -6.87 38.50 -8.40
CA ILE A 739 -8.30 38.79 -8.54
C ILE A 739 -8.69 38.92 -10.02
N THR A 740 -9.98 38.84 -10.32
CA THR A 740 -10.46 39.09 -11.68
C THR A 740 -10.59 40.59 -11.98
N LYS A 741 -10.65 40.93 -13.28
CA LYS A 741 -11.05 42.27 -13.73
C LYS A 741 -12.42 42.68 -13.18
N THR A 742 -13.36 41.73 -13.07
CA THR A 742 -14.70 41.99 -12.52
C THR A 742 -14.63 42.39 -11.04
N THR A 743 -13.83 41.68 -10.24
CA THR A 743 -13.59 42.01 -8.83
C THR A 743 -12.93 43.39 -8.69
N ALA A 744 -11.92 43.69 -9.51
CA ALA A 744 -11.27 45.00 -9.50
C ALA A 744 -12.23 46.16 -9.87
N LYS A 745 -13.16 45.94 -10.81
CA LYS A 745 -14.22 46.92 -11.12
C LYS A 745 -15.14 47.18 -9.94
N ARG A 746 -15.51 46.11 -9.21
CA ARG A 746 -16.32 46.22 -8.00
C ARG A 746 -15.58 47.00 -6.91
N PHE A 747 -14.28 46.77 -6.73
CA PHE A 747 -13.45 47.56 -5.81
C PHE A 747 -13.39 49.04 -6.19
N LEU A 748 -13.22 49.33 -7.49
CA LEU A 748 -13.23 50.71 -7.99
C LEU A 748 -14.59 51.39 -7.76
N SER A 749 -15.68 50.70 -8.08
CA SER A 749 -17.05 51.23 -7.92
C SER A 749 -17.40 51.44 -6.44
N HIS A 750 -16.91 50.57 -5.55
CA HIS A 750 -17.08 50.73 -4.11
C HIS A 750 -16.35 51.97 -3.57
N LEU A 751 -15.13 52.22 -4.03
CA LEU A 751 -14.35 53.40 -3.60
C LEU A 751 -14.79 54.71 -4.27
N ASP A 752 -15.22 54.65 -5.53
CA ASP A 752 -15.70 55.79 -6.31
C ASP A 752 -16.89 55.37 -7.19
N PRO A 753 -18.13 55.45 -6.68
CA PRO A 753 -19.34 55.06 -7.41
C PRO A 753 -19.56 55.83 -8.72
N SER A 754 -18.89 56.98 -8.92
CA SER A 754 -18.96 57.72 -10.18
C SER A 754 -18.24 57.04 -11.36
N LYS A 755 -17.54 55.91 -11.11
CA LYS A 755 -16.68 55.20 -12.07
C LYS A 755 -17.23 53.84 -12.50
N GLU A 756 -18.52 53.55 -12.27
CA GLU A 756 -19.17 52.32 -12.75
C GLU A 756 -19.08 52.10 -14.28
#